data_AF-A0AB33EWG9-F1
#
_entry.id   AF-A0AB33EWG9-F1
#
_cell.length_a   1.000
_cell.length_b   1.000
_cell.length_c   1.000
_cell.angle_alpha   90.00
_cell.angle_beta   90.00
_cell.angle_gamma   90.00
#
_symmetry.space_group_name_H-M   'P 1'
#
loop_
_entity.id
_entity.type
_entity.pdbx_description
1 polymer ?
#
loop_
_entity_poly.entity_id
_entity_poly.type
_entity_poly.pdbx_seq_one_letter_code
_entity_poly.pdbx_strand_id
1 'polypeptide(L)'
;MSEALRFELLGPQRAWCADRPIDLGPAKQRAVLAVLLLAAGRPVPTGQIVEAVWPEEAPVNGPNVVQKHVAGLRRVLEPDRSPRTPARVLTLTDAGYLLRVAPETVDAVRFERGVQRARQAQSAGRPADALDEVAAALELWQGEPFTGFAGPWFDAARHRLVELRAVALETRTELELAAGRHGEVVGRLVELVAEFPVRERLRLQLMLALYRSGRQAEALAAYRDFAASLREDYGIEPGEALQTLHRRILRSDPTLLPTVAQPAAPPGTDTAPAAPPGTDTAPAAGPGVTAASPPAHPAPPRPDAPATPLPGPATAPAGPVGPPVPPAHVPTPPAPHEHVPMPPVPVGHVESQPVPAGHVPTPSVPVGSPTAPAGATPAPGGPGFVDPSSGPVSAVPVAYPQALFVSAGRPAETPPDRRSPGWVRATATLVGAAVTVLSVGTLTWAVILAYALWRRSWRLALGALPYFLLVVSVFGLAVSSPVEEEPSDPMVIYFLFGLCVCWMLGTLHVVLLNPALWAALRGLFWTGPQRADEQRRLRREQARYLLHHYPSARRDLRIGRPDLLREFDDGGLVDVNAVPDTVFATLPGLTAEQRRQVAVDRWLRGPYGSLEELVVRCQLPPAATGALREVLLFLPPEPPPGPPVTPTSPGRNAG
;
A
#
# COMPACT_ATOMS: atom_id res chain seq x y z
N MET A 1 36.75 23.87 -16.26
CA MET A 1 35.57 23.84 -15.38
C MET A 1 34.55 22.99 -16.10
N SER A 2 34.34 21.73 -15.68
CA SER A 2 33.30 20.91 -16.31
C SER A 2 31.96 21.58 -16.01
N GLU A 3 31.25 22.04 -17.03
CA GLU A 3 29.88 22.52 -16.87
C GLU A 3 29.07 21.45 -16.11
N ALA A 4 28.41 21.84 -15.02
CA ALA A 4 27.75 20.90 -14.14
C ALA A 4 26.54 20.29 -14.87
N LEU A 5 26.62 18.99 -15.17
CA LEU A 5 25.48 18.26 -15.70
C LEU A 5 24.42 18.08 -14.61
N ARG A 6 23.14 18.20 -14.96
CA ARG A 6 22.00 17.89 -14.09
C ARG A 6 21.00 17.03 -14.83
N PHE A 7 20.41 16.04 -14.15
CA PHE A 7 19.44 15.12 -14.70
C PHE A 7 18.20 15.08 -13.83
N GLU A 8 17.04 15.15 -14.47
CA GLU A 8 15.73 15.05 -13.83
C GLU A 8 14.99 13.82 -14.36
N LEU A 9 14.52 12.98 -13.45
CA LEU A 9 13.87 11.69 -13.67
C LEU A 9 12.59 11.53 -12.84
N LEU A 10 12.38 12.34 -11.80
CA LEU A 10 11.17 12.35 -10.96
C LEU A 10 10.03 13.12 -11.65
N GLY A 11 9.78 12.75 -12.90
CA GLY A 11 8.92 13.43 -13.86
C GLY A 11 9.32 13.07 -15.29
N PRO A 12 9.07 13.95 -16.27
CA PRO A 12 9.63 13.82 -17.62
C PRO A 12 11.16 13.84 -17.59
N GLN A 13 11.81 12.93 -18.32
CA GLN A 13 13.28 12.92 -18.38
C GLN A 13 13.80 14.19 -19.04
N ARG A 14 14.68 14.90 -18.32
CA ARG A 14 15.34 16.10 -18.81
C ARG A 14 16.80 16.12 -18.35
N ALA A 15 17.63 16.85 -19.08
CA ALA A 15 19.03 17.05 -18.74
C ALA A 15 19.45 18.48 -19.02
N TRP A 16 20.40 19.00 -18.23
CA TRP A 16 20.97 20.33 -18.37
C TRP A 16 22.49 20.26 -18.31
N CYS A 17 23.13 21.18 -19.02
CA CYS A 17 24.54 21.49 -18.90
C CYS A 17 24.64 22.93 -18.38
N ALA A 18 25.06 23.11 -17.13
CA ALA A 18 24.81 24.35 -16.39
C ALA A 18 23.31 24.70 -16.45
N ASP A 19 22.94 25.84 -17.03
CA ASP A 19 21.54 26.28 -17.17
C ASP A 19 20.93 25.99 -18.55
N ARG A 20 21.70 25.36 -19.46
CA ARG A 20 21.22 25.08 -20.83
C ARG A 20 20.55 23.71 -20.89
N PRO A 21 19.31 23.61 -21.40
CA PRO A 21 18.66 22.32 -21.60
C PRO A 21 19.37 21.53 -22.71
N ILE A 22 19.52 20.23 -22.48
CA ILE A 22 20.17 19.29 -23.39
C ILE A 22 19.09 18.51 -24.15
N ASP A 23 19.13 18.54 -25.49
CA ASP A 23 18.29 17.65 -26.30
C ASP A 23 18.87 16.23 -26.31
N LEU A 24 18.32 15.38 -25.46
CA LEU A 24 18.71 13.97 -25.31
C LEU A 24 18.36 13.11 -26.54
N GLY A 25 17.65 13.67 -27.52
CA GLY A 25 17.35 13.03 -28.79
C GLY A 25 16.18 12.04 -28.73
N PRO A 26 16.20 11.00 -29.60
CA PRO A 26 15.08 10.07 -29.78
C PRO A 26 14.76 9.24 -28.52
N ALA A 27 13.51 8.74 -28.44
CA ALA A 27 13.00 8.00 -27.27
C ALA A 27 13.88 6.82 -26.82
N LYS A 28 14.43 6.02 -27.75
CA LYS A 28 15.32 4.89 -27.40
C LYS A 28 16.69 5.35 -26.88
N GLN A 29 17.21 6.48 -27.37
CA GLN A 29 18.44 7.08 -26.84
C GLN A 29 18.24 7.60 -25.42
N ARG A 30 17.11 8.27 -25.20
CA ARG A 30 16.63 8.71 -23.88
C ARG A 30 16.47 7.54 -22.89
N ALA A 31 15.89 6.43 -23.34
CA ALA A 31 15.73 5.23 -22.54
C ALA A 31 17.07 4.61 -22.13
N VAL A 32 18.06 4.53 -23.05
CA VAL A 32 19.42 4.09 -22.70
C VAL A 32 20.02 4.96 -21.59
N LEU A 33 19.89 6.28 -21.69
CA LEU A 33 20.37 7.18 -20.63
C LEU A 33 19.63 6.96 -19.31
N ALA A 34 18.31 6.76 -19.34
CA ALA A 34 17.51 6.53 -18.15
C ALA A 34 17.94 5.24 -17.41
N VAL A 35 18.23 4.16 -18.14
CA VAL A 35 18.79 2.91 -17.57
C VAL A 35 20.13 3.18 -16.89
N LEU A 36 21.02 3.94 -17.53
CA LEU A 36 22.32 4.28 -16.97
C LEU A 36 22.24 5.20 -15.75
N LEU A 37 21.28 6.12 -15.72
CA LEU A 37 21.06 7.01 -14.57
C LEU A 37 20.48 6.26 -13.36
N LEU A 38 19.64 5.25 -13.57
CA LEU A 38 19.19 4.34 -12.50
C LEU A 38 20.35 3.60 -11.82
N ALA A 39 21.43 3.39 -12.57
CA ALA A 39 22.66 2.79 -12.10
C ALA A 39 23.80 3.82 -12.02
N ALA A 40 23.51 5.11 -11.77
CA ALA A 40 24.53 6.17 -11.76
C ALA A 40 25.76 5.79 -10.90
N GLY A 41 26.95 5.90 -11.48
CA GLY A 41 28.21 5.51 -10.85
C GLY A 41 28.49 4.00 -10.84
N ARG A 42 27.63 3.15 -11.40
CA ARG A 42 27.83 1.69 -11.56
C ARG A 42 27.78 1.28 -13.04
N PRO A 43 28.59 0.30 -13.45
CA PRO A 43 28.56 -0.21 -14.83
C PRO A 43 27.27 -1.02 -15.07
N VAL A 44 26.70 -0.87 -16.27
CA VAL A 44 25.54 -1.63 -16.74
C VAL A 44 25.94 -2.48 -17.95
N PRO A 45 25.80 -3.81 -17.88
CA PRO A 45 26.03 -4.71 -19.01
C PRO A 45 25.18 -4.36 -20.23
N THR A 46 25.76 -4.47 -21.42
CA THR A 46 25.06 -4.16 -22.69
C THR A 46 23.78 -4.98 -22.86
N GLY A 47 23.78 -6.26 -22.47
CA GLY A 47 22.59 -7.12 -22.55
C GLY A 47 21.42 -6.60 -21.72
N GLN A 48 21.70 -6.10 -20.51
CA GLN A 48 20.70 -5.50 -19.63
C GLN A 48 20.15 -4.19 -20.19
N ILE A 49 20.99 -3.39 -20.87
CA ILE A 49 20.51 -2.19 -21.59
C ILE A 49 19.57 -2.59 -22.73
N VAL A 50 19.89 -3.68 -23.46
CA VAL A 50 19.02 -4.18 -24.53
C VAL A 50 17.67 -4.63 -23.97
N GLU A 51 17.68 -5.46 -22.92
CA GLU A 51 16.46 -5.96 -22.29
C GLU A 51 15.57 -4.83 -21.75
N ALA A 52 16.15 -3.84 -21.07
CA ALA A 52 15.40 -2.72 -20.50
C ALA A 52 14.81 -1.78 -21.56
N VAL A 53 15.52 -1.58 -22.69
CA VAL A 53 15.11 -0.62 -23.73
C VAL A 53 14.21 -1.26 -24.79
N TRP A 54 14.29 -2.58 -25.01
CA TRP A 54 13.49 -3.34 -25.96
C TRP A 54 12.85 -4.56 -25.30
N PRO A 55 11.83 -4.37 -24.44
CA PRO A 55 11.22 -5.47 -23.67
C PRO A 55 10.41 -6.45 -24.51
N GLU A 56 9.88 -6.03 -25.66
CA GLU A 56 9.04 -6.87 -26.53
C GLU A 56 9.84 -7.58 -27.63
N GLU A 57 10.66 -6.83 -28.37
CA GLU A 57 11.44 -7.34 -29.50
C GLU A 57 12.83 -6.72 -29.52
N ALA A 58 13.81 -7.49 -29.05
CA ALA A 58 15.21 -7.08 -29.06
C ALA A 58 15.75 -7.11 -30.50
N PRO A 59 16.50 -6.08 -30.93
CA PRO A 59 17.11 -6.08 -32.26
C PRO A 59 18.17 -7.17 -32.38
N VAL A 60 18.23 -7.81 -33.56
CA VAL A 60 19.18 -8.90 -33.88
C VAL A 60 20.64 -8.54 -33.53
N ASN A 61 21.01 -7.26 -33.69
CA ASN A 61 22.33 -6.72 -33.33
C ASN A 61 22.25 -5.72 -32.16
N GLY A 62 21.63 -6.11 -31.05
CA GLY A 62 21.48 -5.29 -29.83
C GLY A 62 22.71 -4.50 -29.40
N PRO A 63 23.90 -5.12 -29.28
CA PRO A 63 25.12 -4.42 -28.89
C PRO A 63 25.48 -3.24 -29.82
N ASN A 64 25.33 -3.41 -31.13
CA ASN A 64 25.64 -2.37 -32.12
C ASN A 64 24.62 -1.22 -32.05
N VAL A 65 23.35 -1.54 -31.80
CA VAL A 65 22.30 -0.52 -31.64
C VAL A 65 22.53 0.30 -30.36
N VAL A 66 22.90 -0.35 -29.25
CA VAL A 66 23.28 0.34 -28.01
C VAL A 66 24.49 1.25 -28.25
N GLN A 67 25.53 0.78 -28.95
CA GLN A 67 26.69 1.60 -29.31
C GLN A 67 26.30 2.87 -30.08
N LYS A 68 25.36 2.77 -31.03
CA LYS A 68 24.84 3.93 -31.78
C LYS A 68 24.18 4.96 -30.87
N HIS A 69 23.33 4.52 -29.94
CA HIS A 69 22.69 5.41 -28.97
C HIS A 69 23.68 6.02 -27.97
N VAL A 70 24.65 5.24 -27.49
CA VAL A 70 25.75 5.72 -26.64
C VAL A 70 26.60 6.76 -27.38
N ALA A 71 26.90 6.55 -28.66
CA ALA A 71 27.62 7.54 -29.47
C ALA A 71 26.82 8.83 -29.64
N GLY A 72 25.50 8.75 -29.80
CA GLY A 72 24.59 9.90 -29.76
C GLY A 72 24.67 10.64 -28.42
N LEU A 73 24.49 9.94 -27.31
CA LEU A 73 24.57 10.52 -25.95
C LEU A 73 25.92 11.19 -25.68
N ARG A 74 27.03 10.58 -26.08
CA ARG A 74 28.38 11.17 -25.93
C ARG A 74 28.52 12.51 -26.66
N ARG A 75 27.91 12.69 -27.82
CA ARG A 75 27.95 13.97 -28.56
C ARG A 75 27.17 15.06 -27.83
N VAL A 76 26.07 14.70 -27.18
CA VAL A 76 25.16 15.66 -26.56
C VAL A 76 25.57 15.98 -25.11
N LEU A 77 26.08 15.00 -24.36
CA LEU A 77 26.57 15.19 -22.98
C LEU A 77 27.97 15.80 -22.91
N GLU A 78 28.77 15.69 -23.96
CA GLU A 78 30.11 16.27 -24.05
C GLU A 78 30.28 17.02 -25.39
N PRO A 79 29.58 18.15 -25.58
CA PRO A 79 29.56 18.88 -26.86
C PRO A 79 30.94 19.44 -27.24
N ASP A 80 31.73 19.86 -26.25
CA ASP A 80 33.06 20.45 -26.45
C ASP A 80 34.17 19.38 -26.59
N ARG A 81 33.81 18.10 -26.62
CA ARG A 81 34.79 17.01 -26.75
C ARG A 81 35.41 17.02 -28.14
N SER A 82 36.74 17.19 -28.20
CA SER A 82 37.48 17.09 -29.45
C SER A 82 37.28 15.73 -30.14
N PRO A 83 37.23 15.68 -31.48
CA PRO A 83 37.15 14.44 -32.21
C PRO A 83 38.28 13.47 -31.82
N ARG A 84 37.96 12.17 -31.72
CA ARG A 84 38.88 11.07 -31.34
C ARG A 84 39.42 11.08 -29.90
N THR A 85 38.98 11.98 -29.03
CA THR A 85 39.28 11.92 -27.59
C THR A 85 38.32 10.95 -26.87
N PRO A 86 38.76 10.12 -25.91
CA PRO A 86 37.85 9.25 -25.15
C PRO A 86 36.79 10.07 -24.39
N ALA A 87 35.56 9.57 -24.36
CA ALA A 87 34.48 10.17 -23.57
C ALA A 87 34.77 10.01 -22.07
N ARG A 88 34.44 11.04 -21.27
CA ARG A 88 34.72 11.07 -19.82
C ARG A 88 33.49 10.75 -18.98
N VAL A 89 32.32 11.21 -19.40
CA VAL A 89 31.04 11.06 -18.71
C VAL A 89 30.45 9.68 -18.98
N LEU A 90 30.44 9.23 -20.24
CA LEU A 90 29.89 7.91 -20.61
C LEU A 90 30.99 6.99 -21.12
N THR A 91 31.56 6.21 -20.21
CA THR A 91 32.71 5.32 -20.45
C THR A 91 32.26 3.88 -20.71
N LEU A 92 33.07 3.12 -21.47
CA LEU A 92 32.93 1.67 -21.59
C LEU A 92 33.97 1.02 -20.67
N THR A 93 33.54 0.03 -19.90
CA THR A 93 34.37 -0.78 -18.98
C THR A 93 34.19 -2.25 -19.32
N ASP A 94 35.01 -3.12 -18.74
CA ASP A 94 34.88 -4.58 -18.93
C ASP A 94 33.51 -5.12 -18.44
N ALA A 95 32.89 -4.44 -17.47
CA ALA A 95 31.57 -4.77 -16.93
C ALA A 95 30.39 -4.12 -17.69
N GLY A 96 30.67 -3.34 -18.75
CA GLY A 96 29.65 -2.64 -19.54
C GLY A 96 29.77 -1.11 -19.51
N TYR A 97 28.67 -0.40 -19.79
CA TYR A 97 28.65 1.05 -19.87
C TYR A 97 28.51 1.69 -18.50
N LEU A 98 29.36 2.67 -18.20
CA LEU A 98 29.38 3.39 -16.94
C LEU A 98 29.15 4.88 -17.18
N LEU A 99 28.10 5.42 -16.58
CA LEU A 99 27.84 6.86 -16.50
C LEU A 99 28.51 7.45 -15.25
N ARG A 100 29.56 8.23 -15.46
CA ARG A 100 30.37 8.92 -14.45
C ARG A 100 29.81 10.30 -14.19
N VAL A 101 28.76 10.36 -13.39
CA VAL A 101 28.15 11.59 -12.91
C VAL A 101 28.14 11.58 -11.39
N ALA A 102 28.30 12.75 -10.77
CA ALA A 102 28.20 12.86 -9.33
C ALA A 102 26.75 12.53 -8.92
N PRO A 103 26.51 11.66 -7.92
CA PRO A 103 25.16 11.27 -7.50
C PRO A 103 24.21 12.44 -7.22
N GLU A 104 24.77 13.58 -6.81
CA GLU A 104 24.07 14.83 -6.51
C GLU A 104 23.54 15.54 -7.76
N THR A 105 23.90 15.08 -8.96
CA THR A 105 23.41 15.63 -10.23
C THR A 105 22.12 14.97 -10.70
N VAL A 106 21.73 13.84 -10.10
CA VAL A 106 20.54 13.06 -10.47
C VAL A 106 19.48 13.23 -9.38
N ASP A 107 18.35 13.86 -9.70
CA ASP A 107 17.26 14.13 -8.76
C ASP A 107 16.75 12.88 -8.01
N ALA A 108 16.60 11.74 -8.67
CA ALA A 108 16.18 10.49 -8.05
C ALA A 108 17.16 10.03 -6.96
N VAL A 109 18.47 10.16 -7.20
CA VAL A 109 19.51 9.80 -6.22
C VAL A 109 19.58 10.83 -5.09
N ARG A 110 19.39 12.12 -5.41
CA ARG A 110 19.27 13.18 -4.40
C ARG A 110 18.06 12.95 -3.49
N PHE A 111 16.92 12.54 -4.05
CA PHE A 111 15.72 12.19 -3.31
C PHE A 111 15.97 11.02 -2.37
N GLU A 112 16.51 9.90 -2.87
CA GLU A 112 16.84 8.74 -2.04
C GLU A 112 17.78 9.10 -0.87
N ARG A 113 18.80 9.91 -1.13
CA ARG A 113 19.73 10.39 -0.10
C ARG A 113 19.11 11.39 0.86
N GLY A 114 18.21 12.25 0.39
CA GLY A 114 17.45 13.18 1.25
C GLY A 114 16.58 12.43 2.25
N VAL A 115 15.86 11.40 1.79
CA VAL A 115 15.07 10.53 2.69
C VAL A 115 15.96 9.82 3.70
N GLN A 116 17.14 9.35 3.29
CA GLN A 116 18.09 8.72 4.20
C GLN A 116 18.66 9.70 5.25
N ARG A 117 19.00 10.93 4.84
CA ARG A 117 19.44 11.99 5.77
C ARG A 117 18.35 12.38 6.75
N ALA A 118 17.10 12.47 6.30
CA ALA A 118 15.95 12.72 7.18
C ALA A 118 15.82 11.65 8.27
N ARG A 119 15.95 10.36 7.91
CA ARG A 119 15.94 9.25 8.87
C ARG A 119 17.10 9.32 9.88
N GLN A 120 18.30 9.67 9.40
CA GLN A 120 19.47 9.84 10.28
C GLN A 120 19.31 11.03 11.24
N ALA A 121 18.74 12.14 10.79
CA ALA A 121 18.43 13.28 11.64
C ALA A 121 17.37 12.92 12.68
N GLN A 122 16.34 12.15 12.30
CA GLN A 122 15.31 11.66 13.21
C GLN A 122 15.90 10.74 14.28
N SER A 123 16.73 9.75 13.92
CA SER A 123 17.36 8.85 14.89
C SER A 123 18.37 9.56 15.79
N ALA A 124 18.93 10.68 15.35
CA ALA A 124 19.79 11.56 16.15
C ALA A 124 19.01 12.55 17.03
N GLY A 125 17.68 12.46 17.10
CA GLY A 125 16.86 13.36 17.93
C GLY A 125 16.78 14.80 17.40
N ARG A 126 16.99 15.01 16.09
CA ARG A 126 16.91 16.30 15.40
C ARG A 126 15.70 16.34 14.45
N PRO A 127 14.46 16.44 14.99
CA PRO A 127 13.25 16.36 14.17
C PRO A 127 13.05 17.55 13.22
N ALA A 128 13.58 18.73 13.57
CA ALA A 128 13.55 19.90 12.69
C ALA A 128 14.39 19.67 11.42
N ASP A 129 15.66 19.28 11.60
CA ASP A 129 16.55 18.94 10.48
C ASP A 129 15.98 17.79 9.63
N ALA A 130 15.35 16.79 10.28
CA ALA A 130 14.69 15.69 9.57
C ALA A 130 13.53 16.19 8.69
N LEU A 131 12.75 17.15 9.19
CA LEU A 131 11.64 17.75 8.47
C LEU A 131 12.13 18.56 7.26
N ASP A 132 13.20 19.33 7.42
CA ASP A 132 13.79 20.12 6.33
C ASP A 132 14.36 19.21 5.23
N GLU A 133 15.06 18.14 5.61
CA GLU A 133 15.64 17.19 4.66
C GLU A 133 14.57 16.43 3.86
N VAL A 134 13.50 15.97 4.53
CA VAL A 134 12.41 15.26 3.83
C VAL A 134 11.58 16.21 2.97
N ALA A 135 11.37 17.45 3.41
CA ALA A 135 10.68 18.47 2.62
C ALA A 135 11.48 18.79 1.35
N ALA A 136 12.78 19.11 1.49
CA ALA A 136 13.66 19.40 0.35
C ALA A 136 13.76 18.23 -0.63
N ALA A 137 13.72 16.97 -0.14
CA ALA A 137 13.69 15.80 -1.00
C ALA A 137 12.38 15.70 -1.80
N LEU A 138 11.24 15.96 -1.17
CA LEU A 138 9.92 15.89 -1.81
C LEU A 138 9.72 16.97 -2.89
N GLU A 139 10.32 18.15 -2.74
CA GLU A 139 10.29 19.22 -3.76
C GLU A 139 10.98 18.86 -5.08
N LEU A 140 11.78 17.78 -5.12
CA LEU A 140 12.41 17.29 -6.35
C LEU A 140 11.39 16.63 -7.31
N TRP A 141 10.21 16.26 -6.81
CA TRP A 141 9.19 15.59 -7.60
C TRP A 141 8.42 16.58 -8.48
N GLN A 142 8.43 16.34 -9.79
CA GLN A 142 7.71 17.14 -10.79
C GLN A 142 6.54 16.38 -11.42
N GLY A 143 6.37 15.10 -11.07
CA GLY A 143 5.32 14.24 -11.58
C GLY A 143 5.70 12.77 -11.49
N GLU A 144 5.15 11.98 -12.39
CA GLU A 144 5.38 10.54 -12.43
C GLU A 144 6.83 10.23 -12.88
N PRO A 145 7.63 9.48 -12.10
CA PRO A 145 9.02 9.18 -12.45
C PRO A 145 9.12 8.47 -13.78
N PHE A 146 10.09 8.80 -14.63
CA PHE A 146 10.24 8.18 -15.96
C PHE A 146 8.99 8.35 -16.84
N THR A 147 8.34 9.52 -16.80
CA THR A 147 7.19 9.80 -17.69
C THR A 147 7.58 9.55 -19.15
N GLY A 148 6.79 8.76 -19.87
CA GLY A 148 7.03 8.44 -21.28
C GLY A 148 7.94 7.22 -21.54
N PHE A 149 8.38 6.51 -20.49
CA PHE A 149 9.04 5.20 -20.61
C PHE A 149 8.11 4.10 -20.08
N ALA A 150 8.07 2.98 -20.80
CA ALA A 150 7.25 1.81 -20.47
C ALA A 150 8.10 0.55 -20.48
N GLY A 151 7.65 -0.47 -19.77
CA GLY A 151 8.24 -1.80 -19.74
C GLY A 151 8.75 -2.18 -18.35
N PRO A 152 8.96 -3.49 -18.09
CA PRO A 152 9.12 -4.02 -16.74
C PRO A 152 10.23 -3.35 -15.93
N TRP A 153 11.33 -2.97 -16.58
CA TRP A 153 12.46 -2.30 -15.96
C TRP A 153 12.10 -0.92 -15.40
N PHE A 154 11.42 -0.09 -16.20
CA PHE A 154 11.01 1.25 -15.79
C PHE A 154 9.82 1.21 -14.84
N ASP A 155 8.92 0.24 -15.00
CA ASP A 155 7.78 0.05 -14.11
C ASP A 155 8.24 -0.34 -12.71
N ALA A 156 9.20 -1.27 -12.59
CA ALA A 156 9.79 -1.62 -11.29
C ALA A 156 10.50 -0.43 -10.62
N ALA A 157 11.26 0.35 -11.40
CA ALA A 157 11.93 1.55 -10.88
C ALA A 157 10.94 2.64 -10.43
N ARG A 158 9.89 2.87 -11.22
CA ARG A 158 8.80 3.80 -10.91
C ARG A 158 8.08 3.38 -9.64
N HIS A 159 7.71 2.11 -9.52
CA HIS A 159 7.10 1.57 -8.31
C HIS A 159 7.97 1.78 -7.09
N ARG A 160 9.26 1.41 -7.14
CA ARG A 160 10.21 1.63 -6.04
C ARG A 160 10.27 3.11 -5.61
N LEU A 161 10.34 4.05 -6.56
CA LEU A 161 10.43 5.47 -6.25
C LEU A 161 9.13 6.01 -5.65
N VAL A 162 7.97 5.61 -6.19
CA VAL A 162 6.65 6.01 -5.67
C VAL A 162 6.44 5.47 -4.26
N GLU A 163 6.84 4.22 -4.01
CA GLU A 163 6.82 3.63 -2.67
C GLU A 163 7.70 4.42 -1.69
N LEU A 164 8.90 4.80 -2.11
CA LEU A 164 9.79 5.63 -1.29
C LEU A 164 9.23 7.04 -1.05
N ARG A 165 8.53 7.63 -2.03
CA ARG A 165 7.80 8.90 -1.89
C ARG A 165 6.72 8.80 -0.84
N ALA A 166 5.93 7.74 -0.87
CA ALA A 166 4.88 7.55 0.12
C ALA A 166 5.47 7.44 1.54
N VAL A 167 6.56 6.69 1.72
CA VAL A 167 7.28 6.63 3.01
C VAL A 167 7.81 8.00 3.43
N ALA A 168 8.34 8.80 2.50
CA ALA A 168 8.80 10.16 2.79
C ALA A 168 7.64 11.10 3.19
N LEU A 169 6.48 10.99 2.54
CA LEU A 169 5.27 11.75 2.87
C LEU A 169 4.71 11.36 4.24
N GLU A 170 4.68 10.06 4.54
CA GLU A 170 4.33 9.54 5.87
C GLU A 170 5.29 10.10 6.94
N THR A 171 6.59 10.07 6.68
CA THR A 171 7.62 10.59 7.60
C THR A 171 7.46 12.09 7.83
N ARG A 172 7.27 12.88 6.77
CA ARG A 172 7.02 14.32 6.86
C ARG A 172 5.81 14.62 7.73
N THR A 173 4.71 13.91 7.47
CA THR A 173 3.46 14.10 8.21
C THR A 173 3.63 13.72 9.68
N GLU A 174 4.35 12.63 9.99
CA GLU A 174 4.64 12.23 11.36
C GLU A 174 5.43 13.31 12.12
N LEU A 175 6.45 13.89 11.49
CA LEU A 175 7.23 14.99 12.06
C LEU A 175 6.40 16.26 12.24
N GLU A 176 5.56 16.63 11.27
CA GLU A 176 4.65 17.78 11.36
C GLU A 176 3.61 17.58 12.49
N LEU A 177 3.09 16.37 12.64
CA LEU A 177 2.20 16.01 13.75
C LEU A 177 2.92 16.01 15.10
N ALA A 178 4.18 15.58 15.18
CA ALA A 178 4.95 15.67 16.42
C ALA A 178 5.24 17.14 16.79
N ALA A 179 5.40 18.02 15.79
CA ALA A 179 5.61 19.46 15.97
C ALA A 179 4.32 20.26 16.28
N GLY A 180 3.17 19.60 16.47
CA GLY A 180 1.91 20.28 16.80
C GLY A 180 1.15 20.88 15.62
N ARG A 181 1.60 20.69 14.37
CA ARG A 181 1.00 21.29 13.16
C ARG A 181 -0.22 20.52 12.65
N HIS A 182 -1.12 20.12 13.56
CA HIS A 182 -2.19 19.16 13.24
C HIS A 182 -3.21 19.69 12.23
N GLY A 183 -3.63 20.95 12.36
CA GLY A 183 -4.63 21.54 11.46
C GLY A 183 -4.09 21.78 10.04
N GLU A 184 -2.82 22.17 9.93
CA GLU A 184 -2.15 22.48 8.66
C GLU A 184 -2.00 21.24 7.76
N VAL A 185 -1.84 20.05 8.37
CA VAL A 185 -1.61 18.81 7.61
C VAL A 185 -2.89 18.12 7.13
N VAL A 186 -4.08 18.47 7.67
CA VAL A 186 -5.32 17.76 7.33
C VAL A 186 -5.63 17.84 5.83
N GLY A 187 -5.53 19.04 5.23
CA GLY A 187 -5.82 19.22 3.80
C GLY A 187 -4.93 18.34 2.93
N ARG A 188 -3.62 18.35 3.20
CA ARG A 188 -2.64 17.49 2.51
C ARG A 188 -2.93 16.01 2.74
N LEU A 189 -3.28 15.61 3.97
CA LEU A 189 -3.57 14.20 4.27
C LEU A 189 -4.82 13.68 3.56
N VAL A 190 -5.83 14.52 3.33
CA VAL A 190 -6.99 14.16 2.52
C VAL A 190 -6.57 13.85 1.08
N GLU A 191 -5.72 14.68 0.48
CA GLU A 191 -5.17 14.45 -0.86
C GLU A 191 -4.30 13.18 -0.90
N LEU A 192 -3.44 12.98 0.09
CA LEU A 192 -2.56 11.82 0.17
C LEU A 192 -3.32 10.51 0.36
N VAL A 193 -4.39 10.49 1.15
CA VAL A 193 -5.25 9.31 1.29
C VAL A 193 -6.01 9.02 -0.01
N ALA A 194 -6.35 10.04 -0.80
CA ALA A 194 -6.94 9.82 -2.13
C ALA A 194 -5.90 9.28 -3.15
N GLU A 195 -4.65 9.76 -3.07
CA GLU A 195 -3.54 9.29 -3.92
C GLU A 195 -3.11 7.86 -3.56
N PHE A 196 -3.10 7.53 -2.26
CA PHE A 196 -2.66 6.23 -1.73
C PHE A 196 -3.78 5.56 -0.89
N PRO A 197 -4.86 5.08 -1.53
CA PRO A 197 -6.10 4.69 -0.85
C PRO A 197 -5.92 3.54 0.16
N VAL A 198 -5.00 2.61 -0.11
CA VAL A 198 -4.76 1.43 0.75
C VAL A 198 -3.68 1.64 1.81
N ARG A 199 -3.07 2.83 1.91
CA ARG A 199 -2.02 3.10 2.90
C ARG A 199 -2.62 3.47 4.25
N GLU A 200 -2.75 2.47 5.11
CA GLU A 200 -3.32 2.65 6.45
C GLU A 200 -2.57 3.67 7.31
N ARG A 201 -1.25 3.82 7.13
CA ARG A 201 -0.43 4.77 7.90
C ARG A 201 -0.86 6.21 7.66
N LEU A 202 -1.13 6.59 6.40
CA LEU A 202 -1.65 7.91 6.04
C LEU A 202 -3.07 8.12 6.60
N ARG A 203 -3.90 7.06 6.57
CA ARG A 203 -5.25 7.10 7.17
C ARG A 203 -5.19 7.30 8.69
N LEU A 204 -4.26 6.61 9.36
CA LEU A 204 -3.99 6.76 10.79
C LEU A 204 -3.58 8.20 11.11
N GLN A 205 -2.66 8.76 10.34
CA GLN A 205 -2.22 10.15 10.50
C GLN A 205 -3.35 11.14 10.27
N LEU A 206 -4.22 10.92 9.27
CA LEU A 206 -5.41 11.73 9.03
C LEU A 206 -6.38 11.69 10.21
N MET A 207 -6.71 10.49 10.72
CA MET A 207 -7.57 10.33 11.89
C MET A 207 -6.99 11.05 13.11
N LEU A 208 -5.69 10.92 13.34
CA LEU A 208 -5.01 11.57 14.46
C LEU A 208 -5.01 13.10 14.31
N ALA A 209 -4.73 13.61 13.10
CA ALA A 209 -4.73 15.04 12.80
C ALA A 209 -6.13 15.66 13.01
N LEU A 210 -7.17 15.00 12.51
CA LEU A 210 -8.57 15.41 12.69
C LEU A 210 -8.96 15.42 14.16
N TYR A 211 -8.66 14.35 14.90
CA TYR A 211 -8.96 14.27 16.34
C TYR A 211 -8.25 15.37 17.14
N ARG A 212 -6.95 15.56 16.93
CA ARG A 212 -6.17 16.61 17.60
C ARG A 212 -6.59 18.02 17.22
N SER A 213 -7.29 18.18 16.11
CA SER A 213 -7.88 19.45 15.67
C SER A 213 -9.32 19.66 16.18
N GLY A 214 -9.81 18.82 17.11
CA GLY A 214 -11.16 18.89 17.65
C GLY A 214 -12.25 18.32 16.72
N ARG A 215 -11.88 17.69 15.61
CA ARG A 215 -12.79 17.16 14.57
C ARG A 215 -13.02 15.66 14.76
N GLN A 216 -13.43 15.26 15.97
CA GLN A 216 -13.58 13.84 16.36
C GLN A 216 -14.57 13.08 15.46
N ALA A 217 -15.71 13.70 15.13
CA ALA A 217 -16.73 13.08 14.28
C ALA A 217 -16.18 12.71 12.89
N GLU A 218 -15.36 13.58 12.31
CA GLU A 218 -14.71 13.36 11.01
C GLU A 218 -13.62 12.29 11.08
N ALA A 219 -12.84 12.25 12.18
CA ALA A 219 -11.86 11.19 12.40
C ALA A 219 -12.53 9.80 12.46
N LEU A 220 -13.68 9.70 13.13
CA LEU A 220 -14.46 8.45 13.20
C LEU A 220 -15.14 8.11 11.86
N ALA A 221 -15.59 9.11 11.10
CA ALA A 221 -16.12 8.91 9.75
C ALA A 221 -15.04 8.35 8.81
N ALA A 222 -13.84 8.95 8.82
CA ALA A 222 -12.71 8.51 8.00
C ALA A 222 -12.33 7.04 8.24
N TYR A 223 -12.45 6.54 9.48
CA TYR A 223 -12.27 5.12 9.79
C TYR A 223 -13.38 4.24 9.17
N ARG A 224 -14.65 4.63 9.35
CA ARG A 224 -15.79 3.85 8.85
C ARG A 224 -15.76 3.75 7.33
N ASP A 225 -15.49 4.86 6.65
CA ASP A 225 -15.40 4.91 5.20
C ASP A 225 -14.27 4.01 4.70
N PHE A 226 -13.13 3.99 5.40
CA PHE A 226 -12.01 3.11 5.06
C PHE A 226 -12.30 1.64 5.29
N ALA A 227 -12.90 1.31 6.44
CA ALA A 227 -13.25 -0.06 6.77
C ALA A 227 -14.29 -0.61 5.79
N ALA A 228 -15.25 0.22 5.36
CA ALA A 228 -16.17 -0.13 4.29
C ALA A 228 -15.43 -0.38 2.97
N SER A 229 -14.57 0.54 2.52
CA SER A 229 -13.81 0.35 1.27
C SER A 229 -12.90 -0.87 1.30
N LEU A 230 -12.21 -1.15 2.42
CA LEU A 230 -11.36 -2.33 2.54
C LEU A 230 -12.16 -3.63 2.47
N ARG A 231 -13.33 -3.66 3.12
CA ARG A 231 -14.20 -4.84 3.09
C ARG A 231 -14.80 -5.06 1.71
N GLU A 232 -15.21 -3.99 1.03
CA GLU A 232 -15.82 -4.04 -0.29
C GLU A 232 -14.81 -4.38 -1.40
N ASP A 233 -13.67 -3.68 -1.43
CA ASP A 233 -12.70 -3.80 -2.52
C ASP A 233 -11.71 -4.96 -2.32
N TYR A 234 -11.37 -5.28 -1.07
CA TYR A 234 -10.29 -6.23 -0.74
C TYR A 234 -10.73 -7.39 0.16
N GLY A 235 -11.93 -7.34 0.76
CA GLY A 235 -12.42 -8.39 1.66
C GLY A 235 -11.63 -8.50 2.98
N ILE A 236 -10.95 -7.42 3.38
CA ILE A 236 -10.14 -7.37 4.60
C ILE A 236 -10.64 -6.29 5.56
N GLU A 237 -10.30 -6.43 6.83
CA GLU A 237 -10.54 -5.40 7.86
C GLU A 237 -9.29 -4.52 8.04
N PRO A 238 -9.43 -3.29 8.58
CA PRO A 238 -8.29 -2.43 8.87
C PRO A 238 -7.31 -3.07 9.86
N GLY A 239 -6.03 -2.75 9.75
CA GLY A 239 -4.99 -3.23 10.66
C GLY A 239 -5.15 -2.77 12.12
N GLU A 240 -4.49 -3.48 13.03
CA GLU A 240 -4.62 -3.29 14.49
C GLU A 240 -4.31 -1.86 14.95
N ALA A 241 -3.30 -1.22 14.36
CA ALA A 241 -2.92 0.14 14.71
C ALA A 241 -4.07 1.13 14.47
N LEU A 242 -4.79 0.99 13.35
CA LEU A 242 -5.92 1.84 13.01
C LEU A 242 -7.15 1.53 13.87
N GLN A 243 -7.44 0.25 14.12
CA GLN A 243 -8.50 -0.18 15.05
C GLN A 243 -8.25 0.34 16.47
N THR A 244 -7.00 0.32 16.92
CA THR A 244 -6.61 0.81 18.24
C THR A 244 -6.76 2.32 18.34
N LEU A 245 -6.33 3.07 17.31
CA LEU A 245 -6.59 4.51 17.26
C LEU A 245 -8.08 4.81 17.29
N HIS A 246 -8.90 4.09 16.50
CA HIS A 246 -10.36 4.24 16.50
C HIS A 246 -10.96 4.05 17.90
N ARG A 247 -10.60 2.96 18.60
CA ARG A 247 -11.07 2.70 19.97
C ARG A 247 -10.63 3.77 20.96
N ARG A 248 -9.41 4.29 20.85
CA ARG A 248 -8.91 5.38 21.70
C ARG A 248 -9.65 6.69 21.44
N ILE A 249 -9.95 7.01 20.18
CA ILE A 249 -10.75 8.18 19.80
C ILE A 249 -12.19 8.05 20.31
N LEU A 250 -12.81 6.86 20.25
CA LEU A 250 -14.15 6.64 20.80
C LEU A 250 -14.24 6.89 22.31
N ARG A 251 -13.15 6.60 23.03
CA ARG A 251 -13.04 6.81 24.49
C ARG A 251 -12.55 8.20 24.86
N SER A 252 -12.32 9.08 23.88
CA SER A 252 -11.73 10.40 24.08
C SER A 252 -10.44 10.36 24.90
N ASP A 253 -9.56 9.40 24.58
CA ASP A 253 -8.32 9.14 25.32
C ASP A 253 -7.44 10.41 25.39
N PRO A 254 -7.11 10.94 26.59
CA PRO A 254 -6.33 12.16 26.74
C PRO A 254 -4.89 12.01 26.25
N THR A 255 -4.35 10.79 26.21
CA THR A 255 -2.98 10.53 25.73
C THR A 255 -2.82 10.70 24.22
N LEU A 256 -3.93 10.84 23.48
CA LEU A 256 -3.91 11.17 22.06
C LEU A 256 -3.72 12.66 21.81
N LEU A 257 -4.04 13.52 22.78
CA LEU A 257 -3.82 14.95 22.68
C LEU A 257 -2.33 15.24 22.89
N PRO A 258 -1.77 16.24 22.19
CA PRO A 258 -0.41 16.67 22.49
C PRO A 258 -0.33 17.09 23.96
N THR A 259 0.65 16.57 24.69
CA THR A 259 1.04 17.16 25.97
C THR A 259 1.51 18.57 25.65
N VAL A 260 0.67 19.56 25.93
CA VAL A 260 1.13 20.95 25.95
C VAL A 260 2.26 20.96 26.97
N ALA A 261 3.49 21.11 26.51
CA ALA A 261 4.59 21.48 27.38
C ALA A 261 4.20 22.83 27.95
N GLN A 262 3.61 22.81 29.15
CA GLN A 262 3.30 24.00 29.89
C GLN A 262 4.64 24.75 30.00
N PRO A 263 4.73 26.00 29.54
CA PRO A 263 5.96 26.77 29.66
C PRO A 263 6.41 26.63 31.11
N ALA A 264 7.64 26.16 31.33
CA ALA A 264 8.21 26.10 32.66
C ALA A 264 7.96 27.48 33.29
N ALA A 265 7.15 27.51 34.35
CA ALA A 265 6.95 28.72 35.11
C ALA A 265 8.35 29.26 35.43
N PRO A 266 8.62 30.56 35.20
CA PRO A 266 9.93 31.12 35.51
C PRO A 266 10.29 30.71 36.95
N PRO A 267 11.54 30.30 37.21
CA PRO A 267 11.95 29.88 38.54
C PRO A 267 11.55 30.99 39.50
N GLY A 268 10.78 30.60 40.53
CA GLY A 268 10.15 31.52 41.46
C GLY A 268 11.17 32.56 41.94
N THR A 269 10.80 33.83 41.83
CA THR A 269 11.42 34.89 42.62
C THR A 269 11.45 34.44 44.06
N ASP A 270 12.66 34.33 44.60
CA ASP A 270 12.94 34.05 46.00
C ASP A 270 11.97 34.81 46.90
N THR A 271 11.24 34.02 47.70
CA THR A 271 10.47 34.50 48.84
C THR A 271 11.45 35.18 49.81
N ALA A 272 11.41 36.51 49.86
CA ALA A 272 12.08 37.27 50.91
C ALA A 272 11.46 36.91 52.28
N PRO A 273 12.25 36.78 53.37
CA PRO A 273 11.74 36.39 54.67
C PRO A 273 10.85 37.48 55.28
N ALA A 274 9.74 37.03 55.87
CA ALA A 274 8.78 37.85 56.60
C ALA A 274 9.40 38.58 57.80
N ALA A 275 9.03 39.85 57.98
CA ALA A 275 9.19 40.62 59.22
C ALA A 275 7.84 40.68 59.98
N PRO A 276 7.85 40.81 61.32
CA PRO A 276 6.74 40.43 62.22
C PRO A 276 5.66 41.54 62.37
N PRO A 277 4.50 41.22 63.01
CA PRO A 277 3.29 42.03 62.90
C PRO A 277 3.27 43.21 63.87
N GLY A 278 2.95 44.40 63.35
CA GLY A 278 2.66 45.61 64.11
C GLY A 278 1.16 45.86 64.20
N THR A 279 0.71 46.07 65.43
CA THR A 279 -0.66 46.24 65.95
C THR A 279 -1.37 47.54 65.56
N ASP A 280 -2.70 47.43 65.46
CA ASP A 280 -3.78 48.41 65.63
C ASP A 280 -3.46 49.90 65.85
N THR A 281 -4.07 50.78 65.04
CA THR A 281 -4.89 51.90 65.55
C THR A 281 -5.73 52.58 64.44
N ALA A 282 -7.05 52.62 64.64
CA ALA A 282 -7.94 53.69 64.15
C ALA A 282 -8.03 54.77 65.27
N PRO A 283 -8.47 56.05 65.08
CA PRO A 283 -9.80 56.40 64.54
C PRO A 283 -10.03 57.81 63.88
N ALA A 284 -11.20 57.92 63.23
CA ALA A 284 -12.18 59.03 63.14
C ALA A 284 -11.79 60.53 62.91
N ALA A 285 -12.42 61.16 61.90
CA ALA A 285 -13.41 62.27 62.04
C ALA A 285 -13.72 62.99 60.70
N GLY A 286 -15.01 63.16 60.35
CA GLY A 286 -15.49 64.19 59.41
C GLY A 286 -15.88 65.48 60.16
N PRO A 287 -16.69 66.43 59.62
CA PRO A 287 -17.30 66.55 58.29
C PRO A 287 -17.11 67.96 57.64
N GLY A 288 -17.49 68.15 56.36
CA GLY A 288 -17.47 69.47 55.71
C GLY A 288 -18.15 69.53 54.34
N VAL A 289 -19.16 70.39 54.24
CA VAL A 289 -20.19 70.56 53.20
C VAL A 289 -19.65 71.29 51.94
N THR A 290 -20.13 70.95 50.74
CA THR A 290 -20.81 71.85 49.73
C THR A 290 -20.59 71.49 48.24
N ALA A 291 -21.70 71.65 47.49
CA ALA A 291 -21.83 72.08 46.09
C ALA A 291 -21.70 71.08 44.90
N ALA A 292 -22.88 70.78 44.34
CA ALA A 292 -23.31 70.99 42.94
C ALA A 292 -22.56 70.34 41.74
N SER A 293 -23.14 69.23 41.22
CA SER A 293 -23.65 68.98 39.84
C SER A 293 -22.76 69.22 38.58
N PRO A 294 -23.00 68.52 37.43
CA PRO A 294 -22.71 67.10 37.10
C PRO A 294 -22.25 66.98 35.60
N PRO A 295 -22.55 65.91 34.81
CA PRO A 295 -22.13 64.51 34.88
C PRO A 295 -21.35 64.03 33.62
N ALA A 296 -20.96 62.75 33.68
CA ALA A 296 -20.32 61.94 32.65
C ALA A 296 -20.90 62.06 31.22
N HIS A 297 -19.99 62.10 30.24
CA HIS A 297 -20.30 61.81 28.84
C HIS A 297 -19.94 60.35 28.49
N PRO A 298 -20.88 59.59 27.89
CA PRO A 298 -20.73 58.19 27.51
C PRO A 298 -20.28 58.03 26.05
N ALA A 299 -20.03 56.77 25.67
CA ALA A 299 -19.74 56.30 24.32
C ALA A 299 -20.71 56.85 23.24
N PRO A 300 -20.25 57.05 21.99
CA PRO A 300 -21.13 57.37 20.88
C PRO A 300 -21.84 56.12 20.30
N PRO A 301 -23.03 56.29 19.67
CA PRO A 301 -24.10 55.28 19.68
C PRO A 301 -24.47 54.70 18.30
N ARG A 302 -25.27 53.62 18.34
CA ARG A 302 -26.13 53.15 17.23
C ARG A 302 -27.22 54.19 16.90
N PRO A 303 -27.69 54.22 15.65
CA PRO A 303 -29.03 54.72 15.33
C PRO A 303 -29.99 53.59 14.92
N ASP A 304 -31.16 53.53 15.57
CA ASP A 304 -32.36 52.82 15.06
C ASP A 304 -33.35 53.83 14.45
N ALA A 305 -34.07 53.38 13.41
CA ALA A 305 -34.95 54.09 12.47
C ALA A 305 -36.24 54.70 13.10
N PRO A 306 -37.11 55.47 12.38
CA PRO A 306 -38.09 54.87 11.42
C PRO A 306 -38.65 55.79 10.29
N ALA A 307 -39.17 55.22 9.19
CA ALA A 307 -40.36 55.73 8.44
C ALA A 307 -40.73 54.82 7.23
N THR A 308 -41.94 54.26 7.29
CA THR A 308 -42.91 53.99 6.20
C THR A 308 -42.54 53.06 5.02
N PRO A 309 -43.27 51.93 4.89
CA PRO A 309 -43.63 51.40 3.56
C PRO A 309 -45.14 51.09 3.43
N LEU A 310 -45.71 51.41 2.27
CA LEU A 310 -46.96 50.88 1.70
C LEU A 310 -46.74 50.72 0.18
N PRO A 311 -47.44 49.83 -0.55
CA PRO A 311 -48.18 48.62 -0.17
C PRO A 311 -47.72 47.34 -0.95
N GLY A 312 -48.26 46.17 -0.57
CA GLY A 312 -47.93 44.83 -1.13
C GLY A 312 -48.44 44.52 -2.56
N PRO A 313 -48.50 43.24 -2.99
CA PRO A 313 -49.43 42.30 -2.35
C PRO A 313 -48.96 40.84 -2.16
N ALA A 314 -49.60 40.24 -1.14
CA ALA A 314 -50.16 38.88 -1.05
C ALA A 314 -49.24 37.65 -0.99
N THR A 315 -49.13 37.13 0.23
CA THR A 315 -49.06 35.68 0.51
C THR A 315 -50.23 35.30 1.42
N ALA A 316 -50.91 34.19 1.12
CA ALA A 316 -51.64 33.35 2.08
C ALA A 316 -51.99 32.00 1.41
N PRO A 317 -52.19 30.89 2.15
CA PRO A 317 -51.72 30.59 3.51
C PRO A 317 -51.07 29.19 3.66
N ALA A 318 -50.25 29.05 4.70
CA ALA A 318 -49.88 27.76 5.28
C ALA A 318 -51.06 27.19 6.10
N GLY A 319 -51.30 25.89 5.97
CA GLY A 319 -52.34 25.15 6.68
C GLY A 319 -52.03 24.89 8.17
N PRO A 320 -53.03 24.40 8.93
CA PRO A 320 -52.99 24.38 10.39
C PRO A 320 -52.11 23.28 10.97
N VAL A 321 -51.42 23.66 12.05
CA VAL A 321 -50.66 22.80 12.95
C VAL A 321 -51.63 21.90 13.74
N GLY A 322 -51.47 20.58 13.62
CA GLY A 322 -52.18 19.59 14.44
C GLY A 322 -51.62 19.50 15.87
N PRO A 323 -52.40 18.98 16.84
CA PRO A 323 -52.02 18.92 18.24
C PRO A 323 -50.90 17.88 18.52
N PRO A 324 -50.19 18.00 19.65
CA PRO A 324 -48.99 17.21 19.94
C PRO A 324 -49.32 15.73 20.18
N VAL A 325 -48.61 14.85 19.47
CA VAL A 325 -48.61 13.40 19.68
C VAL A 325 -47.78 13.07 20.93
N PRO A 326 -48.27 12.27 21.89
CA PRO A 326 -47.50 11.87 23.07
C PRO A 326 -46.33 10.95 22.67
N PRO A 327 -45.23 10.92 23.44
CA PRO A 327 -44.06 10.12 23.10
C PRO A 327 -44.38 8.62 23.10
N ALA A 328 -44.04 7.95 22.02
CA ALA A 328 -44.11 6.50 21.90
C ALA A 328 -43.24 5.84 22.98
N HIS A 329 -43.82 4.86 23.66
CA HIS A 329 -43.15 3.94 24.58
C HIS A 329 -41.88 3.36 23.95
N VAL A 330 -40.74 3.61 24.58
CA VAL A 330 -39.52 2.83 24.39
C VAL A 330 -39.74 1.50 25.12
N PRO A 331 -39.65 0.32 24.47
CA PRO A 331 -39.62 -0.92 25.20
C PRO A 331 -38.27 -1.03 25.94
N THR A 332 -38.36 -1.08 27.27
CA THR A 332 -37.25 -1.38 28.19
C THR A 332 -36.59 -2.71 27.81
N PRO A 333 -35.25 -2.83 27.84
CA PRO A 333 -34.59 -4.12 27.66
C PRO A 333 -34.96 -5.06 28.83
N PRO A 334 -35.17 -6.36 28.60
CA PRO A 334 -35.41 -7.29 29.70
C PRO A 334 -34.17 -7.43 30.58
N ALA A 335 -34.41 -7.54 31.90
CA ALA A 335 -33.41 -7.81 32.92
C ALA A 335 -32.68 -9.15 32.67
N PRO A 336 -31.44 -9.32 33.15
CA PRO A 336 -30.65 -10.52 32.94
C PRO A 336 -31.31 -11.75 33.57
N HIS A 337 -31.53 -12.78 32.76
CA HIS A 337 -32.00 -14.08 33.23
C HIS A 337 -30.96 -14.74 34.13
N GLU A 338 -31.43 -15.22 35.28
CA GLU A 338 -30.72 -16.07 36.23
C GLU A 338 -30.13 -17.30 35.54
N HIS A 339 -28.88 -17.58 35.91
CA HIS A 339 -28.14 -18.79 35.53
C HIS A 339 -28.78 -20.01 36.22
N VAL A 340 -29.54 -20.81 35.46
CA VAL A 340 -29.90 -22.17 35.86
C VAL A 340 -28.86 -23.12 35.24
N PRO A 341 -28.15 -23.93 36.05
CA PRO A 341 -27.06 -24.77 35.57
C PRO A 341 -27.58 -26.01 34.83
N MET A 342 -27.02 -26.31 33.66
CA MET A 342 -27.19 -27.59 32.99
C MET A 342 -26.29 -28.68 33.60
N PRO A 343 -26.75 -29.95 33.68
CA PRO A 343 -26.01 -31.06 34.26
C PRO A 343 -24.81 -31.51 33.41
N PRO A 344 -23.76 -32.09 34.02
CA PRO A 344 -22.57 -32.55 33.32
C PRO A 344 -22.83 -33.85 32.53
N VAL A 345 -22.36 -33.87 31.29
CA VAL A 345 -22.27 -35.08 30.44
C VAL A 345 -20.95 -35.80 30.77
N PRO A 346 -20.93 -37.15 30.90
CA PRO A 346 -19.85 -37.86 31.56
C PRO A 346 -18.62 -38.06 30.66
N VAL A 347 -17.45 -37.78 31.22
CA VAL A 347 -16.13 -38.14 30.67
C VAL A 347 -15.84 -39.58 31.06
N GLY A 348 -15.71 -40.47 30.08
CA GLY A 348 -15.27 -41.85 30.29
C GLY A 348 -13.83 -41.89 30.81
N HIS A 349 -13.67 -42.36 32.04
CA HIS A 349 -12.40 -42.86 32.56
C HIS A 349 -12.04 -44.16 31.82
N VAL A 350 -10.85 -44.19 31.19
CA VAL A 350 -10.18 -45.47 30.92
C VAL A 350 -9.16 -45.68 32.01
N GLU A 351 -9.44 -46.74 32.74
CA GLU A 351 -8.77 -47.24 33.93
C GLU A 351 -7.38 -47.79 33.58
N SER A 352 -6.39 -47.29 34.30
CA SER A 352 -5.03 -47.83 34.35
C SER A 352 -5.02 -49.19 35.07
N GLN A 353 -4.55 -50.24 34.39
CA GLN A 353 -4.08 -51.47 35.03
C GLN A 353 -2.55 -51.65 34.84
N PRO A 354 -1.81 -52.15 35.84
CA PRO A 354 -0.34 -52.22 35.81
C PRO A 354 0.24 -53.65 35.66
N VAL A 355 1.56 -53.71 35.37
CA VAL A 355 2.58 -54.78 35.65
C VAL A 355 2.75 -55.86 34.53
N PRO A 356 3.95 -56.51 34.29
CA PRO A 356 5.25 -56.48 34.99
C PRO A 356 6.53 -56.20 34.16
N ALA A 357 7.62 -56.02 34.92
CA ALA A 357 9.03 -55.94 34.52
C ALA A 357 9.62 -57.25 33.96
N GLY A 358 10.60 -57.10 33.04
CA GLY A 358 11.48 -58.19 32.61
C GLY A 358 12.68 -57.72 31.78
N HIS A 359 13.86 -57.70 32.41
CA HIS A 359 15.20 -58.08 31.88
C HIS A 359 15.81 -57.36 30.64
N VAL A 360 16.66 -56.36 30.90
CA VAL A 360 18.12 -56.22 30.57
C VAL A 360 18.69 -57.25 29.54
N PRO A 361 19.50 -56.86 28.51
CA PRO A 361 20.85 -56.34 28.77
C PRO A 361 21.45 -55.25 27.86
N THR A 362 22.29 -54.44 28.52
CA THR A 362 23.40 -53.67 27.95
C THR A 362 24.49 -54.60 27.41
N PRO A 363 25.30 -54.12 26.46
CA PRO A 363 26.74 -54.24 26.70
C PRO A 363 27.52 -52.96 26.39
N SER A 364 28.69 -52.95 27.01
CA SER A 364 29.63 -51.88 27.23
C SER A 364 30.62 -51.68 26.06
N VAL A 365 31.16 -50.45 25.99
CA VAL A 365 32.38 -49.87 25.39
C VAL A 365 33.43 -50.84 24.76
N PRO A 366 34.25 -50.38 23.79
CA PRO A 366 35.53 -49.77 24.20
C PRO A 366 35.98 -48.54 23.39
N VAL A 367 36.72 -47.70 24.12
CA VAL A 367 37.60 -46.63 23.67
C VAL A 367 38.70 -47.18 22.77
N GLY A 368 39.06 -46.45 21.71
CA GLY A 368 40.24 -46.71 20.89
C GLY A 368 40.64 -45.50 20.06
N SER A 369 41.59 -44.71 20.55
CA SER A 369 42.36 -43.77 19.74
C SER A 369 43.23 -44.55 18.74
N PRO A 370 43.49 -43.99 17.54
CA PRO A 370 44.86 -44.07 17.03
C PRO A 370 45.36 -42.74 16.45
N THR A 371 46.41 -42.24 17.09
CA THR A 371 47.74 -41.98 16.51
C THR A 371 47.80 -41.48 15.06
N ALA A 372 48.25 -40.22 14.92
CA ALA A 372 48.82 -39.67 13.69
C ALA A 372 50.16 -40.33 13.32
N PRO A 373 50.58 -40.26 12.04
CA PRO A 373 51.99 -40.16 11.72
C PRO A 373 52.33 -38.79 11.10
N ALA A 374 53.41 -38.22 11.60
CA ALA A 374 54.09 -37.06 11.06
C ALA A 374 55.08 -37.48 9.95
N GLY A 375 55.36 -36.56 9.01
CA GLY A 375 56.61 -36.57 8.26
C GLY A 375 56.52 -36.06 6.82
N ALA A 376 56.72 -34.75 6.60
CA ALA A 376 57.67 -34.18 5.63
C ALA A 376 57.46 -32.65 5.47
N THR A 377 58.54 -31.89 5.60
CA THR A 377 58.73 -30.43 5.38
C THR A 377 59.69 -30.25 4.17
N PRO A 378 60.06 -29.05 3.64
CA PRO A 378 59.38 -27.75 3.42
C PRO A 378 59.53 -27.14 1.97
N ALA A 379 58.68 -26.14 1.66
CA ALA A 379 58.90 -24.86 0.90
C ALA A 379 59.22 -24.83 -0.63
N PRO A 380 59.13 -23.67 -1.36
CA PRO A 380 58.61 -22.32 -1.02
C PRO A 380 57.65 -21.65 -2.07
N GLY A 381 56.95 -20.58 -1.67
CA GLY A 381 56.79 -19.36 -2.50
C GLY A 381 55.41 -19.04 -3.11
N GLY A 382 54.67 -18.10 -2.51
CA GLY A 382 53.55 -17.37 -3.14
C GLY A 382 52.79 -16.47 -2.14
N PRO A 383 52.46 -15.21 -2.48
CA PRO A 383 52.09 -14.17 -1.51
C PRO A 383 50.66 -14.33 -0.96
N GLY A 384 50.48 -13.88 0.28
CA GLY A 384 49.34 -14.15 1.15
C GLY A 384 47.98 -13.69 0.65
N PHE A 385 47.00 -14.56 0.87
CA PHE A 385 45.58 -14.22 0.91
C PHE A 385 45.22 -13.99 2.39
N VAL A 386 44.88 -12.75 2.74
CA VAL A 386 44.33 -12.41 4.05
C VAL A 386 42.85 -12.83 4.04
N ASP A 387 42.48 -13.74 4.92
CA ASP A 387 41.10 -14.17 5.19
C ASP A 387 40.37 -13.05 5.96
N PRO A 388 39.29 -12.43 5.42
CA PRO A 388 38.60 -11.34 6.08
C PRO A 388 37.44 -11.82 6.98
N SER A 389 37.61 -12.94 7.71
CA SER A 389 36.53 -13.51 8.54
C SER A 389 36.85 -13.68 10.03
N SER A 390 37.82 -12.93 10.57
CA SER A 390 38.05 -12.85 12.02
C SER A 390 37.90 -11.43 12.57
N GLY A 391 36.64 -10.98 12.63
CA GLY A 391 36.22 -9.81 13.42
C GLY A 391 34.92 -10.14 14.16
N PRO A 392 34.67 -9.59 15.36
CA PRO A 392 33.50 -9.94 16.15
C PRO A 392 32.24 -9.46 15.43
N VAL A 393 31.41 -10.40 14.96
CA VAL A 393 30.12 -10.11 14.35
C VAL A 393 29.17 -9.66 15.45
N SER A 394 29.04 -8.34 15.60
CA SER A 394 27.91 -7.75 16.28
C SER A 394 26.65 -8.10 15.48
N ALA A 395 25.67 -8.74 16.12
CA ALA A 395 24.40 -9.10 15.51
C ALA A 395 23.60 -7.83 15.17
N VAL A 396 23.83 -7.30 13.96
CA VAL A 396 22.99 -6.27 13.35
C VAL A 396 21.82 -7.00 12.66
N PRO A 397 20.55 -6.66 12.94
CA PRO A 397 19.44 -7.24 12.20
C PRO A 397 19.57 -6.85 10.72
N VAL A 398 19.66 -7.84 9.84
CA VAL A 398 19.67 -7.64 8.39
C VAL A 398 18.29 -7.11 8.00
N ALA A 399 18.23 -5.84 7.59
CA ALA A 399 16.99 -5.21 7.16
C ALA A 399 16.57 -5.81 5.80
N TYR A 400 15.59 -6.72 5.81
CA TYR A 400 14.93 -7.20 4.60
C TYR A 400 14.23 -6.03 3.91
N PRO A 401 14.29 -5.91 2.56
CA PRO A 401 13.62 -4.83 1.85
C PRO A 401 12.10 -4.90 2.08
N GLN A 402 11.60 -4.03 2.97
CA GLN A 402 10.19 -3.96 3.37
C GLN A 402 9.22 -3.78 2.19
N ALA A 403 9.70 -3.29 1.05
CA ALA A 403 8.92 -3.09 -0.17
C ALA A 403 8.37 -4.36 -0.82
N LEU A 404 8.91 -5.55 -0.51
CA LEU A 404 8.32 -6.81 -0.98
C LEU A 404 7.09 -7.20 -0.14
N PHE A 405 7.01 -6.78 1.12
CA PHE A 405 6.09 -7.35 2.11
C PHE A 405 4.65 -6.83 2.03
N VAL A 406 4.35 -5.89 1.11
CA VAL A 406 3.00 -5.36 0.88
C VAL A 406 2.75 -5.24 -0.63
N SER A 407 2.41 -6.35 -1.29
CA SER A 407 1.67 -6.29 -2.56
C SER A 407 1.03 -7.65 -2.89
N ALA A 408 0.13 -8.12 -2.03
CA ALA A 408 -0.82 -9.15 -2.45
C ALA A 408 -1.95 -8.47 -3.24
N GLY A 409 -1.83 -8.48 -4.57
CA GLY A 409 -2.94 -8.32 -5.49
C GLY A 409 -3.28 -6.88 -5.90
N ARG A 410 -2.50 -6.33 -6.84
CA ARG A 410 -3.08 -5.40 -7.81
C ARG A 410 -3.56 -6.25 -9.00
N PRO A 411 -4.87 -6.34 -9.31
CA PRO A 411 -5.27 -6.91 -10.59
C PRO A 411 -4.60 -6.09 -11.69
N ALA A 412 -4.03 -6.77 -12.68
CA ALA A 412 -3.30 -6.16 -13.79
C ALA A 412 -4.03 -4.92 -14.32
N GLU A 413 -3.45 -3.74 -14.07
CA GLU A 413 -3.97 -2.48 -14.59
C GLU A 413 -3.78 -2.50 -16.11
N THR A 414 -4.89 -2.64 -16.84
CA THR A 414 -4.98 -2.26 -18.24
C THR A 414 -4.47 -0.83 -18.43
N PRO A 415 -3.82 -0.51 -19.57
CA PRO A 415 -3.16 0.77 -19.80
C PRO A 415 -4.11 1.98 -19.60
N PRO A 416 -3.58 3.19 -19.33
CA PRO A 416 -4.37 4.38 -19.04
C PRO A 416 -5.07 4.86 -20.31
N ASP A 417 -6.19 4.22 -20.64
CA ASP A 417 -7.11 4.74 -21.61
C ASP A 417 -7.86 5.90 -20.94
N ARG A 418 -8.00 7.02 -21.65
CA ARG A 418 -8.66 8.27 -21.20
C ARG A 418 -10.08 7.99 -20.72
N ARG A 419 -10.25 7.55 -19.48
CA ARG A 419 -11.57 7.27 -18.90
C ARG A 419 -12.02 8.50 -18.13
N SER A 420 -13.11 9.08 -18.60
CA SER A 420 -13.87 10.13 -17.92
C SER A 420 -14.03 9.81 -16.41
N PRO A 421 -13.98 10.84 -15.53
CA PRO A 421 -14.15 10.65 -14.09
C PRO A 421 -15.35 9.75 -13.77
N GLY A 422 -15.25 8.91 -12.73
CA GLY A 422 -16.31 7.94 -12.39
C GLY A 422 -17.70 8.58 -12.21
N TRP A 423 -17.74 9.81 -11.69
CA TRP A 423 -18.98 10.60 -11.56
C TRP A 423 -19.59 10.95 -12.92
N VAL A 424 -18.80 11.21 -13.96
CA VAL A 424 -19.29 11.50 -15.33
C VAL A 424 -19.98 10.27 -15.92
N ARG A 425 -19.50 9.06 -15.62
CA ARG A 425 -20.14 7.82 -16.05
C ARG A 425 -21.42 7.55 -15.27
N ALA A 426 -21.41 7.81 -13.96
CA ALA A 426 -22.60 7.67 -13.11
C ALA A 426 -23.70 8.67 -13.52
N THR A 427 -23.36 9.94 -13.75
CA THR A 427 -24.32 10.96 -14.22
C THR A 427 -24.83 10.65 -15.62
N ALA A 428 -23.98 10.17 -16.53
CA ALA A 428 -24.43 9.75 -17.87
C ALA A 428 -25.39 8.55 -17.83
N THR A 429 -25.16 7.57 -16.96
CA THR A 429 -26.11 6.45 -16.76
C THR A 429 -27.42 6.92 -16.12
N LEU A 430 -27.36 7.82 -15.14
CA LEU A 430 -28.55 8.33 -14.45
C LEU A 430 -29.40 9.23 -15.36
N VAL A 431 -28.77 10.12 -16.12
CA VAL A 431 -29.44 10.95 -17.14
C VAL A 431 -29.99 10.07 -18.26
N GLY A 432 -29.22 9.10 -18.75
CA GLY A 432 -29.68 8.16 -19.78
C GLY A 432 -30.90 7.35 -19.32
N ALA A 433 -30.85 6.79 -18.11
CA ALA A 433 -31.96 6.03 -17.52
C ALA A 433 -33.20 6.93 -17.26
N ALA A 434 -33.00 8.17 -16.80
CA ALA A 434 -34.08 9.13 -16.63
C ALA A 434 -34.75 9.48 -17.97
N VAL A 435 -33.97 9.69 -19.03
CA VAL A 435 -34.49 9.97 -20.39
C VAL A 435 -35.27 8.76 -20.93
N THR A 436 -34.81 7.53 -20.71
CA THR A 436 -35.58 6.34 -21.12
C THR A 436 -36.86 6.15 -20.33
N VAL A 437 -36.86 6.44 -19.01
CA VAL A 437 -38.06 6.33 -18.19
C VAL A 437 -39.08 7.42 -18.53
N LEU A 438 -38.64 8.68 -18.69
CA LEU A 438 -39.52 9.82 -18.99
C LEU A 438 -40.10 9.77 -20.41
N SER A 439 -39.42 9.12 -21.36
CA SER A 439 -39.92 8.91 -22.72
C SER A 439 -40.70 7.60 -22.91
N VAL A 440 -41.00 6.86 -21.83
CA VAL A 440 -41.65 5.53 -21.89
C VAL A 440 -40.89 4.60 -22.85
N GLY A 441 -39.56 4.66 -22.82
CA GLY A 441 -38.65 3.86 -23.63
C GLY A 441 -38.53 4.27 -25.11
N THR A 442 -39.30 5.24 -25.61
CA THR A 442 -39.29 5.63 -27.04
C THR A 442 -37.98 6.31 -27.49
N LEU A 443 -37.22 6.90 -26.56
CA LEU A 443 -35.89 7.47 -26.84
C LEU A 443 -34.71 6.55 -26.47
N THR A 444 -34.96 5.28 -26.13
CA THR A 444 -33.90 4.32 -25.79
C THR A 444 -32.86 4.19 -26.90
N TRP A 445 -33.29 4.15 -28.16
CA TRP A 445 -32.39 4.06 -29.31
C TRP A 445 -31.43 5.26 -29.37
N ALA A 446 -31.92 6.47 -29.07
CA ALA A 446 -31.11 7.69 -29.11
C ALA A 446 -30.09 7.73 -27.97
N VAL A 447 -30.47 7.27 -26.78
CA VAL A 447 -29.56 7.14 -25.63
C VAL A 447 -28.46 6.12 -25.91
N ILE A 448 -28.81 4.94 -26.44
CA ILE A 448 -27.83 3.90 -26.82
C ILE A 448 -26.91 4.40 -27.93
N LEU A 449 -27.45 5.11 -28.93
CA LEU A 449 -26.66 5.69 -30.02
C LEU A 449 -25.70 6.78 -29.54
N ALA A 450 -26.16 7.69 -28.67
CA ALA A 450 -25.32 8.70 -28.05
C ALA A 450 -24.20 8.06 -27.21
N TYR A 451 -24.52 6.98 -26.49
CA TYR A 451 -23.55 6.20 -25.73
C TYR A 451 -22.54 5.47 -26.63
N ALA A 452 -23.00 4.95 -27.77
CA ALA A 452 -22.16 4.30 -28.78
C ALA A 452 -21.20 5.29 -29.46
N LEU A 453 -21.68 6.50 -29.77
CA LEU A 453 -20.87 7.61 -30.30
C LEU A 453 -19.83 8.06 -29.27
N TRP A 454 -20.23 8.22 -28.01
CA TRP A 454 -19.33 8.57 -26.92
C TRP A 454 -18.21 7.53 -26.71
N ARG A 455 -18.54 6.23 -26.86
CA ARG A 455 -17.60 5.12 -26.73
C ARG A 455 -16.91 4.70 -28.04
N ARG A 456 -17.18 5.38 -29.16
CA ARG A 456 -16.69 5.02 -30.50
C ARG A 456 -16.83 3.53 -30.84
N SER A 457 -17.94 2.90 -30.44
CA SER A 457 -18.16 1.46 -30.63
C SER A 457 -19.34 1.19 -31.56
N TRP A 458 -19.04 0.66 -32.76
CA TRP A 458 -20.06 0.29 -33.74
C TRP A 458 -20.95 -0.88 -33.26
N ARG A 459 -20.42 -1.76 -32.41
CA ARG A 459 -21.18 -2.87 -31.81
C ARG A 459 -22.28 -2.37 -30.87
N LEU A 460 -22.04 -1.27 -30.15
CA LEU A 460 -23.06 -0.62 -29.33
C LEU A 460 -24.09 0.12 -30.19
N ALA A 461 -23.68 0.70 -31.33
CA ALA A 461 -24.58 1.37 -32.26
C ALA A 461 -25.58 0.38 -32.89
N LEU A 462 -25.17 -0.87 -33.18
CA LEU A 462 -26.08 -1.93 -33.61
C LEU A 462 -27.19 -2.22 -32.60
N GLY A 463 -26.92 -2.05 -31.30
CA GLY A 463 -27.91 -2.24 -30.24
C GLY A 463 -29.05 -1.22 -30.26
N ALA A 464 -28.87 -0.06 -30.89
CA ALA A 464 -29.91 0.98 -31.02
C ALA A 464 -30.94 0.67 -32.12
N LEU A 465 -30.52 -0.04 -33.17
CA LEU A 465 -31.34 -0.35 -34.36
C LEU A 465 -32.66 -1.07 -34.04
N PRO A 466 -32.71 -2.16 -33.23
CA PRO A 466 -33.97 -2.84 -32.94
C PRO A 466 -34.96 -1.97 -32.19
N TYR A 467 -34.50 -1.09 -31.27
CA TYR A 467 -35.38 -0.15 -30.58
C TYR A 467 -35.91 0.93 -31.53
N PHE A 468 -35.07 1.43 -32.44
CA PHE A 468 -35.50 2.40 -33.45
C PHE A 468 -36.56 1.80 -34.38
N LEU A 469 -36.34 0.60 -34.91
CA LEU A 469 -37.29 -0.10 -35.77
C LEU A 469 -38.60 -0.42 -35.04
N LEU A 470 -38.53 -0.82 -33.76
CA LEU A 470 -39.71 -1.05 -32.94
C LEU A 470 -40.54 0.22 -32.76
N VAL A 471 -39.91 1.36 -32.46
CA VAL A 471 -40.59 2.66 -32.33
C VAL A 471 -41.20 3.09 -33.67
N VAL A 472 -40.45 3.00 -34.78
CA VAL A 472 -40.98 3.35 -36.11
C VAL A 472 -42.15 2.45 -36.51
N SER A 473 -42.10 1.15 -36.21
CA SER A 473 -43.21 0.23 -36.46
C SER A 473 -44.47 0.61 -35.67
N VAL A 474 -44.31 0.84 -34.35
CA VAL A 474 -45.42 1.19 -33.44
C VAL A 474 -46.07 2.52 -33.85
N PHE A 475 -45.28 3.55 -34.17
CA PHE A 475 -45.82 4.86 -34.59
C PHE A 475 -46.28 4.87 -36.06
N GLY A 476 -45.63 4.12 -36.95
CA GLY A 476 -46.03 4.01 -38.35
C GLY A 476 -47.39 3.35 -38.50
N LEU A 477 -47.68 2.31 -37.72
CA LEU A 477 -48.99 1.67 -37.65
C LEU A 477 -50.06 2.63 -37.09
N ALA A 478 -49.73 3.42 -36.07
CA ALA A 478 -50.65 4.40 -35.48
C ALA A 478 -50.99 5.58 -36.41
N VAL A 479 -50.08 5.97 -37.31
CA VAL A 479 -50.29 7.07 -38.27
C VAL A 479 -51.00 6.61 -39.53
N SER A 480 -50.85 5.32 -39.88
CA SER A 480 -51.40 4.73 -41.10
C SER A 480 -52.84 4.24 -40.93
N SER A 481 -53.39 4.22 -39.71
CA SER A 481 -54.79 3.90 -39.44
C SER A 481 -55.70 5.10 -39.76
N PRO A 482 -56.76 4.93 -40.57
CA PRO A 482 -57.71 6.00 -40.85
C PRO A 482 -58.43 6.43 -39.55
N VAL A 483 -58.60 7.75 -39.37
CA VAL A 483 -59.13 8.38 -38.14
C VAL A 483 -60.56 7.93 -37.77
N GLU A 484 -61.27 7.29 -38.70
CA GLU A 484 -62.67 6.87 -38.55
C GLU A 484 -62.86 5.39 -38.15
N GLU A 485 -61.80 4.58 -38.09
CA GLU A 485 -61.87 3.18 -37.64
C GLU A 485 -61.50 3.04 -36.15
N GLU A 486 -62.39 2.45 -35.34
CA GLU A 486 -62.01 2.02 -33.99
C GLU A 486 -60.84 1.03 -34.09
N PRO A 487 -59.76 1.23 -33.31
CA PRO A 487 -58.59 0.39 -33.42
C PRO A 487 -58.95 -1.05 -33.04
N SER A 488 -58.71 -1.99 -33.97
CA SER A 488 -58.90 -3.42 -33.70
C SER A 488 -58.11 -3.86 -32.45
N ASP A 489 -58.70 -4.70 -31.60
CA ASP A 489 -58.06 -5.21 -30.36
C ASP A 489 -56.60 -5.70 -30.55
N PRO A 490 -56.23 -6.42 -31.64
CA PRO A 490 -54.84 -6.86 -31.86
C PRO A 490 -53.86 -5.70 -32.07
N MET A 491 -54.31 -4.60 -32.69
CA MET A 491 -53.48 -3.42 -32.93
C MET A 491 -53.16 -2.70 -31.61
N VAL A 492 -54.15 -2.59 -30.72
CA VAL A 492 -53.97 -2.00 -29.39
C VAL A 492 -53.01 -2.85 -28.55
N ILE A 493 -53.14 -4.18 -28.58
CA ILE A 493 -52.24 -5.11 -27.88
C ILE A 493 -50.80 -4.98 -28.40
N TYR A 494 -50.61 -4.92 -29.72
CA TYR A 494 -49.29 -4.75 -30.33
C TYR A 494 -48.65 -3.41 -29.91
N PHE A 495 -49.41 -2.33 -29.91
CA PHE A 495 -48.96 -1.00 -29.49
C PHE A 495 -48.51 -0.98 -28.02
N LEU A 496 -49.35 -1.51 -27.11
CA LEU A 496 -49.05 -1.60 -25.69
C LEU A 496 -47.85 -2.51 -25.40
N PHE A 497 -47.76 -3.65 -26.09
CA PHE A 497 -46.63 -4.56 -25.96
C PHE A 497 -45.32 -3.92 -26.45
N GLY A 498 -45.35 -3.23 -27.59
CA GLY A 498 -44.19 -2.51 -28.12
C GLY A 498 -43.67 -1.43 -27.15
N LEU A 499 -44.58 -0.67 -26.52
CA LEU A 499 -44.23 0.31 -25.49
C LEU A 499 -43.64 -0.34 -24.24
N CYS A 500 -44.23 -1.43 -23.74
CA CYS A 500 -43.72 -2.18 -22.59
C CYS A 500 -42.30 -2.73 -22.84
N VAL A 501 -42.04 -3.29 -24.02
CA VAL A 501 -40.71 -3.77 -24.41
C VAL A 501 -39.71 -2.63 -24.48
N CYS A 502 -40.08 -1.50 -25.11
CA CYS A 502 -39.21 -0.31 -25.16
C CYS A 502 -38.88 0.20 -23.75
N TRP A 503 -39.85 0.19 -22.84
CA TRP A 503 -39.70 0.74 -21.50
C TRP A 503 -38.88 -0.17 -20.58
N MET A 504 -39.26 -1.44 -20.41
CA MET A 504 -38.59 -2.35 -19.48
C MET A 504 -37.23 -2.81 -20.02
N LEU A 505 -37.20 -3.32 -21.26
CA LEU A 505 -35.97 -3.85 -21.84
C LEU A 505 -35.01 -2.71 -22.18
N GLY A 506 -35.50 -1.55 -22.59
CA GLY A 506 -34.68 -0.37 -22.88
C GLY A 506 -34.00 0.21 -21.63
N THR A 507 -34.75 0.36 -20.54
CA THR A 507 -34.20 0.85 -19.27
C THR A 507 -33.15 -0.12 -18.72
N LEU A 508 -33.42 -1.43 -18.75
CA LEU A 508 -32.47 -2.46 -18.35
C LEU A 508 -31.19 -2.41 -19.20
N HIS A 509 -31.31 -2.25 -20.53
CA HIS A 509 -30.17 -2.15 -21.43
C HIS A 509 -29.28 -0.94 -21.09
N VAL A 510 -29.88 0.24 -20.84
CA VAL A 510 -29.13 1.45 -20.48
C VAL A 510 -28.42 1.32 -19.13
N VAL A 511 -29.03 0.64 -18.15
CA VAL A 511 -28.39 0.34 -16.86
C VAL A 511 -27.19 -0.62 -17.04
N LEU A 512 -27.34 -1.64 -17.88
CA LEU A 512 -26.29 -2.63 -18.16
C LEU A 512 -25.13 -2.09 -19.01
N LEU A 513 -25.32 -0.96 -19.71
CA LEU A 513 -24.24 -0.25 -20.41
C LEU A 513 -23.19 0.33 -19.44
N ASN A 514 -23.48 0.39 -18.13
CA ASN A 514 -22.52 0.81 -17.11
C ASN A 514 -21.62 -0.38 -16.67
N PRO A 515 -20.30 -0.33 -16.94
CA PRO A 515 -19.39 -1.44 -16.63
C PRO A 515 -19.20 -1.69 -15.13
N ALA A 516 -19.39 -0.68 -14.29
CA ALA A 516 -19.29 -0.82 -12.83
C ALA A 516 -20.49 -1.60 -12.27
N LEU A 517 -21.70 -1.28 -12.73
CA LEU A 517 -22.91 -2.02 -12.37
C LEU A 517 -22.91 -3.44 -12.94
N TRP A 518 -22.41 -3.64 -14.16
CA TRP A 518 -22.24 -4.96 -14.76
C TRP A 518 -21.17 -5.82 -14.05
N ALA A 519 -20.15 -5.19 -13.46
CA ALA A 519 -19.16 -5.87 -12.63
C ALA A 519 -19.75 -6.26 -11.26
N ALA A 520 -20.51 -5.37 -10.62
CA ALA A 520 -21.19 -5.63 -9.36
C ALA A 520 -22.22 -6.78 -9.48
N LEU A 521 -23.02 -6.79 -10.56
CA LEU A 521 -23.97 -7.85 -10.85
C LEU A 521 -23.30 -9.21 -11.09
N ARG A 522 -22.15 -9.25 -11.78
CA ARG A 522 -21.39 -10.51 -11.98
C ARG A 522 -20.71 -11.00 -10.70
N GLY A 523 -20.29 -10.10 -9.81
CA GLY A 523 -19.71 -10.45 -8.51
C GLY A 523 -20.65 -11.25 -7.62
N LEU A 524 -21.97 -11.11 -7.81
CA LEU A 524 -22.98 -11.86 -7.07
C LEU A 524 -23.14 -13.32 -7.52
N PHE A 525 -22.74 -13.66 -8.75
CA PHE A 525 -23.03 -14.97 -9.36
C PHE A 525 -21.80 -15.87 -9.59
N TRP A 526 -20.56 -15.37 -9.52
CA TRP A 526 -19.38 -16.21 -9.78
C TRP A 526 -18.07 -15.63 -9.18
N THR A 527 -17.24 -16.50 -8.58
CA THR A 527 -15.77 -16.39 -8.28
C THR A 527 -15.29 -15.96 -6.88
N GLY A 528 -15.43 -16.86 -5.89
CA GLY A 528 -14.61 -16.86 -4.65
C GLY A 528 -13.28 -17.65 -4.71
N PRO A 529 -13.17 -18.80 -5.43
CA PRO A 529 -11.97 -19.65 -5.35
C PRO A 529 -10.74 -19.14 -6.14
N GLN A 530 -10.93 -18.59 -7.35
CA GLN A 530 -9.80 -18.35 -8.27
C GLN A 530 -8.84 -17.22 -7.82
N ARG A 531 -9.34 -16.16 -7.18
CA ARG A 531 -8.51 -15.04 -6.72
C ARG A 531 -7.64 -15.39 -5.51
N ALA A 532 -8.15 -16.24 -4.62
CA ALA A 532 -7.41 -16.69 -3.44
C ALA A 532 -6.22 -17.58 -3.83
N ASP A 533 -6.39 -18.41 -4.87
CA ASP A 533 -5.31 -19.27 -5.38
C ASP A 533 -4.20 -18.47 -6.07
N GLU A 534 -4.56 -17.43 -6.82
CA GLU A 534 -3.61 -16.53 -7.50
C GLU A 534 -2.76 -15.74 -6.49
N GLN A 535 -3.37 -15.20 -5.43
CA GLN A 535 -2.64 -14.51 -4.37
C GLN A 535 -1.69 -15.44 -3.60
N ARG A 536 -2.08 -16.69 -3.36
CA ARG A 536 -1.20 -17.69 -2.73
C ARG A 536 0.01 -18.01 -3.61
N ARG A 537 -0.17 -18.11 -4.94
CA ARG A 537 0.94 -18.32 -5.89
C ARG A 537 1.97 -17.19 -5.82
N LEU A 538 1.52 -15.93 -5.85
CA LEU A 538 2.40 -14.76 -5.78
C LEU A 538 3.23 -14.71 -4.48
N ARG A 539 2.62 -15.01 -3.33
CA ARG A 539 3.34 -15.06 -2.04
C ARG A 539 4.43 -16.14 -2.01
N ARG A 540 4.16 -17.31 -2.61
CA ARG A 540 5.15 -18.40 -2.73
C ARG A 540 6.34 -18.00 -3.59
N GLU A 541 6.10 -17.31 -4.70
CA GLU A 541 7.17 -16.82 -5.59
C GLU A 541 8.04 -15.79 -4.87
N GLN A 542 7.43 -14.86 -4.15
CA GLN A 542 8.14 -13.87 -3.35
C GLN A 542 8.99 -14.51 -2.24
N ALA A 543 8.45 -15.50 -1.54
CA ALA A 543 9.18 -16.24 -0.50
C ALA A 543 10.41 -16.97 -1.08
N ARG A 544 10.28 -17.59 -2.26
CA ARG A 544 11.40 -18.22 -2.98
C ARG A 544 12.44 -17.19 -3.42
N TYR A 545 12.00 -16.03 -3.91
CA TYR A 545 12.89 -14.93 -4.27
C TYR A 545 13.72 -14.44 -3.07
N LEU A 546 13.08 -14.30 -1.90
CA LEU A 546 13.75 -13.92 -0.66
C LEU A 546 14.81 -14.95 -0.25
N LEU A 547 14.48 -16.24 -0.28
CA LEU A 547 15.43 -17.31 0.05
C LEU A 547 16.63 -17.35 -0.90
N HIS A 548 16.41 -17.06 -2.19
CA HIS A 548 17.49 -17.04 -3.19
C HIS A 548 18.48 -15.90 -2.95
N HIS A 549 18.00 -14.70 -2.60
CA HIS A 549 18.85 -13.51 -2.42
C HIS A 549 19.37 -13.35 -1.00
N TYR A 550 18.63 -13.85 -0.01
CA TYR A 550 18.93 -13.72 1.41
C TYR A 550 18.71 -15.06 2.12
N PRO A 551 19.72 -15.96 2.12
CA PRO A 551 19.59 -17.27 2.75
C PRO A 551 19.26 -17.21 4.26
N SER A 552 19.64 -16.13 4.95
CA SER A 552 19.30 -15.87 6.36
C SER A 552 17.79 -15.71 6.59
N ALA A 553 17.03 -15.31 5.55
CA ALA A 553 15.58 -15.13 5.63
C ALA A 553 14.85 -16.40 6.04
N ARG A 554 15.43 -17.58 5.80
CA ARG A 554 14.90 -18.86 6.28
C ARG A 554 14.72 -18.87 7.80
N ARG A 555 15.71 -18.36 8.54
CA ARG A 555 15.72 -18.36 10.02
C ARG A 555 14.89 -17.22 10.58
N ASP A 556 15.13 -16.02 10.05
CA ASP A 556 14.56 -14.80 10.59
C ASP A 556 13.05 -14.71 10.29
N LEU A 557 12.63 -15.10 9.08
CA LEU A 557 11.23 -15.05 8.65
C LEU A 557 10.53 -16.41 8.72
N ARG A 558 11.24 -17.47 9.12
CA ARG A 558 10.72 -18.84 9.30
C ARG A 558 10.00 -19.39 8.05
N ILE A 559 10.50 -19.03 6.86
CA ILE A 559 9.94 -19.45 5.57
C ILE A 559 10.00 -20.97 5.45
N GLY A 560 8.87 -21.59 5.09
CA GLY A 560 8.76 -23.04 4.95
C GLY A 560 8.57 -23.79 6.28
N ARG A 561 8.36 -23.09 7.41
CA ARG A 561 8.16 -23.68 8.74
C ARG A 561 6.74 -23.43 9.27
N PRO A 562 5.72 -24.16 8.75
CA PRO A 562 4.34 -24.12 9.26
C PRO A 562 4.19 -24.47 10.74
N ASP A 563 5.16 -25.17 11.32
CA ASP A 563 5.18 -25.58 12.72
C ASP A 563 5.52 -24.44 13.70
N LEU A 564 6.10 -23.34 13.21
CA LEU A 564 6.52 -22.21 14.03
C LEU A 564 5.55 -21.02 13.86
N LEU A 565 5.44 -20.16 14.88
CA LEU A 565 4.74 -18.88 14.75
C LEU A 565 5.41 -18.05 13.66
N ARG A 566 4.65 -17.73 12.60
CA ARG A 566 5.16 -17.04 11.41
C ARG A 566 5.00 -15.54 11.54
N GLU A 567 6.09 -14.81 11.28
CA GLU A 567 6.06 -13.35 11.11
C GLU A 567 5.83 -12.95 9.65
N PHE A 568 5.96 -13.91 8.72
CA PHE A 568 5.82 -13.72 7.28
C PHE A 568 4.90 -14.79 6.66
N ASP A 569 3.99 -14.37 5.78
CA ASP A 569 3.15 -15.29 5.00
C ASP A 569 3.85 -15.70 3.70
N ASP A 570 4.40 -16.91 3.71
CA ASP A 570 5.07 -17.54 2.56
C ASP A 570 4.12 -18.17 1.53
N GLY A 571 2.80 -17.97 1.66
CA GLY A 571 1.80 -18.57 0.78
C GLY A 571 1.61 -20.08 1.01
N GLY A 572 2.05 -20.57 2.16
CA GLY A 572 1.89 -21.96 2.61
C GLY A 572 3.02 -22.87 2.14
N LEU A 573 4.24 -22.36 1.97
CA LEU A 573 5.41 -23.20 1.64
C LEU A 573 5.77 -24.13 2.80
N VAL A 574 6.39 -25.26 2.47
CA VAL A 574 6.83 -26.28 3.43
C VAL A 574 8.23 -26.76 3.07
N ASP A 575 9.19 -26.59 3.99
CA ASP A 575 10.53 -27.12 3.88
C ASP A 575 10.56 -28.57 4.34
N VAL A 576 10.73 -29.48 3.36
CA VAL A 576 10.63 -30.92 3.58
C VAL A 576 11.69 -31.46 4.54
N ASN A 577 12.84 -30.76 4.65
CA ASN A 577 13.99 -31.22 5.42
C ASN A 577 13.97 -30.71 6.87
N ALA A 578 13.23 -29.62 7.15
CA ALA A 578 13.26 -28.96 8.45
C ALA A 578 11.97 -29.14 9.28
N VAL A 579 10.87 -29.53 8.64
CA VAL A 579 9.55 -29.63 9.29
C VAL A 579 9.39 -30.94 10.05
N PRO A 580 8.78 -30.94 11.26
CA PRO A 580 8.46 -32.15 12.01
C PRO A 580 7.52 -33.09 11.27
N ASP A 581 7.61 -34.40 11.54
CA ASP A 581 6.78 -35.42 10.87
C ASP A 581 5.27 -35.19 11.05
N THR A 582 4.88 -34.53 12.15
CA THR A 582 3.48 -34.17 12.45
C THR A 582 2.91 -33.14 11.48
N VAL A 583 3.74 -32.25 10.93
CA VAL A 583 3.31 -31.21 9.99
C VAL A 583 3.53 -31.63 8.54
N PHE A 584 4.47 -32.56 8.32
CA PHE A 584 4.51 -33.34 7.09
C PHE A 584 3.20 -34.12 6.87
N ALA A 585 2.48 -34.47 7.95
CA ALA A 585 1.20 -35.17 7.91
C ALA A 585 0.06 -34.37 7.23
N THR A 586 0.21 -33.06 7.02
CA THR A 586 -0.85 -32.20 6.47
C THR A 586 -0.63 -31.81 5.00
N LEU A 587 0.37 -32.38 4.32
CA LEU A 587 0.66 -32.06 2.92
C LEU A 587 -0.43 -32.56 1.96
N PRO A 588 -0.90 -31.72 1.02
CA PRO A 588 -1.93 -32.09 0.07
C PRO A 588 -1.41 -33.11 -0.95
N GLY A 589 -2.25 -34.10 -1.28
CA GLY A 589 -1.97 -35.05 -2.36
C GLY A 589 -1.17 -36.31 -1.99
N LEU A 590 -0.80 -36.50 -0.70
CA LEU A 590 -0.10 -37.69 -0.23
C LEU A 590 -0.95 -38.55 0.73
N THR A 591 -0.96 -39.86 0.51
CA THR A 591 -1.60 -40.81 1.43
C THR A 591 -0.82 -40.89 2.75
N ALA A 592 -1.48 -41.37 3.82
CA ALA A 592 -0.82 -41.55 5.12
C ALA A 592 0.39 -42.51 5.04
N GLU A 593 0.33 -43.50 4.16
CA GLU A 593 1.41 -44.46 3.93
C GLU A 593 2.62 -43.81 3.25
N GLN A 594 2.37 -43.05 2.17
CA GLN A 594 3.41 -42.30 1.47
C GLN A 594 4.08 -41.29 2.40
N ARG A 595 3.31 -40.67 3.30
CA ARG A 595 3.86 -39.73 4.28
C ARG A 595 4.80 -40.39 5.27
N ARG A 596 4.46 -41.59 5.75
CA ARG A 596 5.36 -42.40 6.60
C ARG A 596 6.62 -42.83 5.84
N GLN A 597 6.47 -43.24 4.58
CA GLN A 597 7.60 -43.67 3.76
C GLN A 597 8.63 -42.56 3.55
N VAL A 598 8.19 -41.32 3.30
CA VAL A 598 9.09 -40.16 3.20
C VAL A 598 9.77 -39.86 4.54
N ALA A 599 9.03 -39.89 5.66
CA ALA A 599 9.62 -39.62 6.97
C ALA A 599 10.71 -40.66 7.34
N VAL A 600 10.44 -41.94 7.07
CA VAL A 600 11.40 -43.03 7.31
C VAL A 600 12.60 -42.92 6.38
N ASP A 601 12.39 -42.64 5.09
CA ASP A 601 13.49 -42.48 4.13
C ASP A 601 14.37 -41.26 4.46
N ARG A 602 13.78 -40.14 4.88
CA ARG A 602 14.49 -38.96 5.38
C ARG A 602 15.39 -39.29 6.57
N TRP A 603 14.90 -40.11 7.51
CA TRP A 603 15.68 -40.53 8.68
C TRP A 603 16.82 -41.48 8.31
N LEU A 604 16.59 -42.41 7.38
CA LEU A 604 17.58 -43.42 6.98
C LEU A 604 18.64 -42.88 6.01
N ARG A 605 18.26 -42.02 5.06
CA ARG A 605 19.10 -41.61 3.91
C ARG A 605 19.42 -40.12 3.89
N GLY A 606 18.97 -39.36 4.88
CA GLY A 606 19.25 -37.93 5.02
C GLY A 606 18.35 -37.03 4.17
N PRO A 607 18.72 -35.74 4.02
CA PRO A 607 17.88 -34.71 3.42
C PRO A 607 17.73 -34.90 1.90
N TYR A 608 16.65 -34.34 1.35
CA TYR A 608 16.39 -34.30 -0.09
C TYR A 608 16.93 -33.02 -0.72
N GLY A 609 17.57 -33.14 -1.89
CA GLY A 609 18.05 -32.01 -2.69
C GLY A 609 17.04 -31.50 -3.73
N SER A 610 16.10 -32.34 -4.16
CA SER A 610 15.07 -31.94 -5.13
C SER A 610 13.78 -32.76 -5.03
N LEU A 611 12.75 -32.31 -5.74
CA LEU A 611 11.48 -33.02 -5.86
C LEU A 611 11.65 -34.34 -6.62
N GLU A 612 12.50 -34.37 -7.64
CA GLU A 612 12.78 -35.55 -8.45
C GLU A 612 13.43 -36.64 -7.58
N GLU A 613 14.35 -36.26 -6.69
CA GLU A 613 14.97 -37.19 -5.74
C GLU A 613 13.95 -37.75 -4.75
N LEU A 614 13.07 -36.91 -4.19
CA LEU A 614 11.97 -37.34 -3.32
C LEU A 614 11.03 -38.33 -4.02
N VAL A 615 10.64 -38.01 -5.26
CA VAL A 615 9.72 -38.84 -6.07
C VAL A 615 10.36 -40.21 -6.36
N VAL A 616 11.66 -40.24 -6.69
CA VAL A 616 12.38 -41.50 -6.98
C VAL A 616 12.58 -42.33 -5.71
N ARG A 617 13.03 -41.73 -4.61
CA ARG A 617 13.31 -42.44 -3.36
C ARG A 617 12.05 -42.99 -2.70
N CYS A 618 10.95 -42.24 -2.76
CA CYS A 618 9.69 -42.61 -2.10
C CYS A 618 8.61 -43.12 -3.05
N GLN A 619 8.94 -43.32 -4.34
CA GLN A 619 8.04 -43.84 -5.38
C GLN A 619 6.69 -43.11 -5.44
N LEU A 620 6.72 -41.78 -5.43
CA LEU A 620 5.50 -40.96 -5.39
C LEU A 620 4.76 -40.97 -6.74
N PRO A 621 3.42 -40.98 -6.75
CA PRO A 621 2.64 -41.03 -7.98
C PRO A 621 2.74 -39.70 -8.76
N PRO A 622 2.71 -39.72 -10.11
CA PRO A 622 2.84 -38.52 -10.93
C PRO A 622 1.82 -37.43 -10.60
N ALA A 623 0.59 -37.84 -10.23
CA ALA A 623 -0.51 -36.94 -9.86
C ALA A 623 -0.22 -36.08 -8.62
N ALA A 624 0.62 -36.55 -7.69
CA ALA A 624 1.00 -35.78 -6.49
C ALA A 624 2.08 -34.73 -6.80
N THR A 625 2.91 -34.96 -7.81
CA THR A 625 4.08 -34.14 -8.15
C THR A 625 3.71 -32.69 -8.48
N GLY A 626 2.60 -32.46 -9.17
CA GLY A 626 2.16 -31.13 -9.57
C GLY A 626 1.81 -30.25 -8.37
N ALA A 627 1.02 -30.77 -7.43
CA ALA A 627 0.63 -30.06 -6.21
C ALA A 627 1.83 -29.85 -5.27
N LEU A 628 2.71 -30.85 -5.16
CA LEU A 628 3.89 -30.78 -4.29
C LEU A 628 4.94 -29.77 -4.80
N ARG A 629 5.11 -29.65 -6.12
CA ARG A 629 6.06 -28.70 -6.73
C ARG A 629 5.76 -27.24 -6.36
N GLU A 630 4.47 -26.91 -6.23
CA GLU A 630 4.07 -25.55 -5.87
C GLU A 630 4.33 -25.22 -4.40
N VAL A 631 4.38 -26.22 -3.52
CA VAL A 631 4.35 -26.06 -2.06
C VAL A 631 5.68 -26.41 -1.38
N LEU A 632 6.45 -27.35 -1.91
CA LEU A 632 7.66 -27.84 -1.27
C LEU A 632 8.89 -26.97 -1.52
N LEU A 633 9.76 -26.92 -0.51
CA LEU A 633 11.12 -26.39 -0.55
C LEU A 633 12.11 -27.49 -0.12
N PHE A 634 13.29 -27.46 -0.75
CA PHE A 634 14.39 -28.40 -0.53
C PHE A 634 15.62 -27.61 -0.08
N LEU A 635 15.66 -27.24 1.19
CA LEU A 635 16.75 -26.44 1.74
C LEU A 635 17.76 -27.35 2.47
N PRO A 636 19.07 -27.05 2.41
CA PRO A 636 20.09 -27.86 3.08
C PRO A 636 19.87 -27.88 4.60
N PRO A 637 20.24 -28.94 5.32
CA PRO A 637 20.15 -28.97 6.78
C PRO A 637 21.00 -27.86 7.40
N GLU A 638 20.51 -27.24 8.47
CA GLU A 638 21.25 -26.18 9.14
C GLU A 638 22.48 -26.71 9.88
N PRO A 639 23.62 -25.98 9.88
CA PRO A 639 24.74 -26.32 10.74
C PRO A 639 24.34 -26.17 12.22
N PRO A 640 24.85 -27.02 13.13
CA PRO A 640 24.53 -26.94 14.54
C PRO A 640 24.94 -25.57 15.13
N PRO A 641 24.22 -25.06 16.14
CA PRO A 641 24.58 -23.80 16.77
C PRO A 641 25.99 -23.91 17.36
N GLY A 642 26.87 -22.97 17.00
CA GLY A 642 28.21 -22.88 17.56
C GLY A 642 28.16 -22.66 19.08
N PRO A 643 29.23 -22.99 19.82
CA PRO A 643 29.25 -22.86 21.28
C PRO A 643 28.97 -21.41 21.71
N PRO A 644 28.26 -21.20 22.83
CA PRO A 644 27.94 -19.86 23.31
C PRO A 644 29.22 -19.08 23.59
N VAL A 645 29.35 -17.92 22.93
CA VAL A 645 30.44 -16.98 23.19
C VAL A 645 30.24 -16.42 24.59
N THR A 646 31.10 -16.82 25.52
CA THR A 646 31.14 -16.25 26.87
C THR A 646 31.65 -14.81 26.76
N PRO A 647 30.93 -13.81 27.30
CA PRO A 647 31.42 -12.44 27.29
C PRO A 647 32.65 -12.33 28.18
N THR A 648 33.79 -12.01 27.58
CA THR A 648 35.02 -11.69 28.29
C THR A 648 34.81 -10.43 29.13
N SER A 649 35.01 -10.55 30.44
CA SER A 649 34.97 -9.41 31.38
C SER A 649 36.06 -8.39 31.02
N PRO A 650 35.77 -7.07 31.09
CA PRO A 650 36.77 -6.05 30.87
C PRO A 650 37.77 -6.05 32.03
N GLY A 651 39.06 -6.21 31.70
CA GLY A 651 40.16 -6.22 32.65
C GLY A 651 40.22 -4.94 33.47
N ARG A 652 40.26 -5.11 34.80
CA ARG A 652 40.70 -4.09 35.75
C ARG A 652 42.20 -3.82 35.51
N ASN A 653 42.53 -2.60 35.11
CA ASN A 653 43.87 -2.07 35.28
C ASN A 653 44.12 -1.81 36.78
N ALA A 654 45.11 -2.51 37.34
CA ALA A 654 45.82 -2.13 38.55
C ALA A 654 47.21 -2.76 38.50
N GLY A 655 48.26 -1.94 38.63
CA GLY A 655 49.67 -2.35 38.68
C GLY A 655 50.54 -1.54 37.75
#